data_AF-R3U8T6-F1
#
_entry.id   AF-R3U8T6-F1
#
_cell.length_a   1.000
_cell.length_b   1.000
_cell.length_c   1.000
_cell.angle_alpha   90.00
_cell.angle_beta   90.00
_cell.angle_gamma   90.00
#
_symmetry.space_group_name_H-M   'P 1'
#
loop_
_entity.id
_entity.type
_entity.pdbx_description
1 polymer ?
#
loop_
_entity_poly.entity_id
_entity_poly.type
_entity_poly.pdbx_seq_one_letter_code
_entity_poly.pdbx_strand_id
1 'polypeptide(L)'
;MKKRLLFYFCVLLSFNLCAMKAEAGLINPDIPYETVTQQDGITFEVKLKGDEHFNYYVVKDTTDIVVPGENNTWYFGELSKDQTDVVATKEKYQIRQTRSKRLKEKDLEIVTKKINENLQSIQGSRGTALIPEKEQNVLVILLEFENQVFNQDTKEPRDEKGWSDTYFSTKNGYISVANYYTEATGGMIKIKPAKTTQFPEAPGVVKIKLDQKHPNNKLGIDSIVRPSLDCIEKEGYIDFSQYSQKSEDYSKNITLNDLHLVFVVAGGDRGTGSGHTNSILGYKSYSKQVYTSSGFMFENAFMAHGELIYTKDHDKVVGNNSTTSYKSVPSTIGLAAHEFGHELGLKDLYYNSNSRSGGLSDHSLMDRGAYGSRKEVDVDDPTNYIGASPVHLDAYSKMKLGVPVEEVATEKEVDIEDISSKNQKIYKVPVKEDKTGENYYLIENRQGFGFDEGRRDPYNKKRTSTSKGIAIYRINDFYKNVGNVGASVYGEQNVTLIEADEIIKGAPSLEKGTVTGDYAYFKKGQEGLNLFTGDSNPSIKNPDLYPKFMMAVQSELGVKMSVSFIDPTLKHGEFEGVSFTWNETEKILTLGKGSGTTQFNIPKLVEENQIDSKQVQTIVISKPLKLTSAKSLFQNMSALKEIRNIENLDTSKVTDMSLMFSGLSAITTLDLSTFDTSRVTNMAYMFSDLKNLRELDISSFKLAQQKDRIFENIKSLDKIHVNSEFSLRGSAVNSAGVLSNEWTHAEKDIVYSRFAGEYDGSVPGWYERKGISSALEFDEETKTVTVGKGTIGSSFKFKQYEEQLNGAKIHKIKFPDKVQLKNSSTGLFRDLTEVQEIEGLENLDTSKVTDMSLMFSGLSAITTLDLSTFDTSNVTNMAYMFSDLKNLRELDISSFKLAKQKDHIFWNTKSLNKIHVNSEFSLRGEAVNSVGVLSNEWRHVEKDIVYTKFVREYDGSEPGWYERVL
;
A
#
# COMPACT_ATOMS: atom_id res chain seq x y z
N MET A 1 -63.67 -4.55 -13.82
CA MET A 1 -62.31 -4.59 -13.23
C MET A 1 -61.31 -4.51 -14.38
N LYS A 2 -60.28 -3.66 -14.24
CA LYS A 2 -59.51 -2.94 -15.28
C LYS A 2 -60.18 -1.67 -15.84
N LYS A 3 -59.34 -0.62 -15.91
CA LYS A 3 -59.44 0.72 -16.54
C LYS A 3 -59.86 1.92 -15.66
N ARG A 4 -59.02 2.97 -15.80
CA ARG A 4 -59.19 4.42 -15.51
C ARG A 4 -58.93 4.90 -14.08
N LEU A 5 -57.78 5.56 -13.88
CA LEU A 5 -57.77 7.00 -13.57
C LEU A 5 -56.38 7.62 -13.82
N LEU A 6 -56.34 8.48 -14.84
CA LEU A 6 -55.26 9.41 -15.17
C LEU A 6 -55.99 10.72 -15.42
N PHE A 7 -55.92 11.70 -14.49
CA PHE A 7 -55.98 13.15 -14.72
C PHE A 7 -56.14 13.96 -13.41
N TYR A 8 -55.41 15.08 -13.37
CA TYR A 8 -55.48 16.23 -12.46
C TYR A 8 -54.92 16.09 -11.03
N PHE A 9 -53.67 16.56 -10.85
CA PHE A 9 -53.47 17.78 -10.06
C PHE A 9 -52.33 18.63 -10.64
N CYS A 10 -52.69 19.82 -11.08
CA CYS A 10 -51.82 20.87 -11.61
C CYS A 10 -51.16 21.66 -10.47
N VAL A 11 -49.95 22.14 -10.75
CA VAL A 11 -49.44 23.47 -10.38
C VAL A 11 -49.42 23.79 -8.88
N LEU A 12 -48.27 23.52 -8.26
CA LEU A 12 -47.66 24.45 -7.31
C LEU A 12 -46.25 24.76 -7.81
N LEU A 13 -46.11 25.96 -8.36
CA LEU A 13 -44.84 26.68 -8.46
C LEU A 13 -44.20 26.66 -7.08
N SER A 14 -43.22 25.79 -6.86
CA SER A 14 -42.13 26.09 -5.94
C SER A 14 -41.04 26.78 -6.75
N PHE A 15 -41.13 28.10 -6.83
CA PHE A 15 -39.93 28.93 -6.90
C PHE A 15 -39.12 28.63 -5.63
N ASN A 16 -38.32 27.56 -5.64
CA ASN A 16 -37.11 27.54 -4.85
C ASN A 16 -36.15 28.46 -5.58
N LEU A 17 -36.20 29.75 -5.25
CA LEU A 17 -35.06 30.64 -5.33
C LEU A 17 -33.99 30.07 -4.37
N CYS A 18 -33.32 29.00 -4.81
CA CYS A 18 -32.01 28.68 -4.29
C CYS A 18 -31.10 29.73 -4.92
N ALA A 19 -30.63 30.69 -4.13
CA ALA A 19 -29.62 31.63 -4.59
C ALA A 19 -28.41 30.80 -5.05
N MET A 20 -28.16 30.80 -6.36
CA MET A 20 -27.06 30.09 -7.00
C MET A 20 -25.75 30.77 -6.59
N LYS A 21 -24.81 30.01 -6.05
CA LYS A 21 -23.46 30.50 -5.75
C LYS A 21 -22.57 30.32 -6.98
N ALA A 22 -21.78 31.36 -7.18
CA ALA A 22 -20.84 31.63 -8.24
C ALA A 22 -19.44 31.58 -7.59
N GLU A 23 -18.44 30.95 -8.20
CA GLU A 23 -17.04 31.05 -7.75
C GLU A 23 -16.31 31.96 -8.73
N ALA A 24 -15.88 33.14 -8.23
CA ALA A 24 -15.01 34.04 -8.98
C ALA A 24 -13.56 33.51 -9.00
N GLY A 25 -12.70 34.09 -9.82
CA GLY A 25 -11.32 33.60 -9.99
C GLY A 25 -10.37 34.11 -8.91
N LEU A 26 -9.25 33.40 -8.77
CA LEU A 26 -8.12 33.76 -7.90
C LEU A 26 -7.63 35.20 -8.17
N ILE A 27 -7.54 36.03 -7.13
CA ILE A 27 -7.00 37.40 -7.22
C ILE A 27 -5.48 37.39 -7.01
N ASN A 28 -4.72 38.06 -7.89
CA ASN A 28 -3.28 38.17 -7.73
C ASN A 28 -2.94 38.95 -6.42
N PRO A 29 -2.22 38.34 -5.47
CA PRO A 29 -1.94 38.94 -4.16
C PRO A 29 -0.95 40.11 -4.24
N ASP A 30 -0.08 40.11 -5.24
CA ASP A 30 0.95 41.11 -5.48
C ASP A 30 0.43 42.31 -6.32
N ILE A 31 -0.90 42.42 -6.53
CA ILE A 31 -1.50 43.61 -7.17
C ILE A 31 -1.16 44.88 -6.37
N PRO A 32 -0.61 45.92 -7.00
CA PRO A 32 -0.31 47.20 -6.35
C PRO A 32 -1.59 47.97 -6.01
N TYR A 33 -1.45 49.04 -5.22
CA TYR A 33 -2.52 50.03 -5.10
C TYR A 33 -2.67 50.80 -6.42
N GLU A 34 -3.92 51.01 -6.82
CA GLU A 34 -4.31 51.71 -8.03
C GLU A 34 -4.85 53.10 -7.69
N THR A 35 -4.49 54.10 -8.50
CA THR A 35 -4.95 55.48 -8.31
C THR A 35 -6.27 55.73 -9.04
N VAL A 36 -7.31 56.09 -8.29
CA VAL A 36 -8.65 56.39 -8.81
C VAL A 36 -8.91 57.88 -8.75
N THR A 37 -9.28 58.49 -9.88
CA THR A 37 -9.74 59.89 -9.96
C THR A 37 -11.23 59.95 -10.31
N GLN A 38 -12.05 60.40 -9.35
CA GLN A 38 -13.49 60.58 -9.54
C GLN A 38 -13.82 61.77 -10.45
N GLN A 39 -15.06 61.82 -10.96
CA GLN A 39 -15.51 62.92 -11.85
C GLN A 39 -15.40 64.33 -11.25
N ASP A 40 -15.46 64.46 -9.93
CA ASP A 40 -15.28 65.72 -9.21
C ASP A 40 -13.82 66.05 -8.90
N GLY A 41 -12.86 65.32 -9.49
CA GLY A 41 -11.42 65.55 -9.37
C GLY A 41 -10.78 64.97 -8.10
N ILE A 42 -11.57 64.37 -7.20
CA ILE A 42 -11.05 63.71 -6.00
C ILE A 42 -10.27 62.46 -6.40
N THR A 43 -9.02 62.36 -5.93
CA THR A 43 -8.13 61.22 -6.22
C THR A 43 -7.76 60.46 -4.94
N PHE A 44 -7.80 59.13 -4.98
CA PHE A 44 -7.41 58.24 -3.88
C PHE A 44 -6.88 56.90 -4.40
N GLU A 45 -6.14 56.16 -3.58
CA GLU A 45 -5.55 54.88 -3.94
C GLU A 45 -6.36 53.69 -3.35
N VAL A 46 -6.70 52.71 -4.18
CA VAL A 46 -7.43 51.50 -3.79
C VAL A 46 -6.68 50.22 -4.15
N LYS A 47 -6.95 49.14 -3.43
CA LYS A 47 -6.50 47.78 -3.80
C LYS A 47 -7.68 46.83 -3.78
N LEU A 48 -7.86 46.06 -4.86
CA LEU A 48 -8.79 44.94 -4.87
C LEU A 48 -8.27 43.83 -3.95
N LYS A 49 -9.15 43.33 -3.08
CA LYS A 49 -8.89 42.24 -2.15
C LYS A 49 -10.07 41.27 -2.11
N GLY A 50 -9.84 40.08 -1.59
CA GLY A 50 -10.85 39.04 -1.42
C GLY A 50 -10.57 37.79 -2.27
N ASP A 51 -11.61 36.99 -2.49
CA ASP A 51 -11.54 35.66 -3.09
C ASP A 51 -12.73 35.40 -4.07
N GLU A 52 -12.92 34.13 -4.45
CA GLU A 52 -13.97 33.61 -5.32
C GLU A 52 -15.40 33.82 -4.79
N HIS A 53 -15.54 34.00 -3.48
CA HIS A 53 -16.82 34.10 -2.79
C HIS A 53 -17.11 35.53 -2.30
N PHE A 54 -16.08 36.36 -2.13
CA PHE A 54 -16.18 37.68 -1.53
C PHE A 54 -15.00 38.57 -1.90
N ASN A 55 -15.27 39.62 -2.70
CA ASN A 55 -14.27 40.62 -3.08
C ASN A 55 -14.69 42.05 -2.72
N TYR A 56 -13.69 42.91 -2.52
CA TYR A 56 -13.88 44.28 -2.05
C TYR A 56 -12.68 45.18 -2.38
N TYR A 57 -12.88 46.49 -2.45
CA TYR A 57 -11.78 47.45 -2.61
C TYR A 57 -11.48 48.13 -1.28
N VAL A 58 -10.20 48.15 -0.90
CA VAL A 58 -9.71 48.84 0.29
C VAL A 58 -8.90 50.07 -0.08
N VAL A 59 -9.15 51.19 0.59
CA VAL A 59 -8.39 52.43 0.41
C VAL A 59 -7.08 52.36 1.22
N LYS A 60 -5.95 52.70 0.58
CA LYS A 60 -4.56 52.55 1.10
C LYS A 60 -4.34 53.09 2.51
N ASP A 61 -4.83 54.31 2.79
CA ASP A 61 -4.52 55.01 4.04
C ASP A 61 -5.64 54.94 5.08
N THR A 62 -6.89 54.75 4.65
CA THR A 62 -8.05 54.79 5.57
C THR A 62 -8.56 53.41 5.94
N THR A 63 -8.21 52.37 5.17
CA THR A 63 -8.79 51.01 5.21
C THR A 63 -10.31 50.98 5.01
N ASP A 64 -10.88 52.09 4.54
CA ASP A 64 -12.30 52.16 4.21
C ASP A 64 -12.57 51.24 3.02
N ILE A 65 -13.71 50.55 3.07
CA ILE A 65 -14.19 49.75 1.96
C ILE A 65 -14.98 50.63 1.01
N VAL A 66 -14.66 50.53 -0.28
CA VAL A 66 -15.32 51.30 -1.34
C VAL A 66 -15.81 50.37 -2.46
N VAL A 67 -16.87 50.80 -3.14
CA VAL A 67 -17.47 50.05 -4.25
C VAL A 67 -17.58 50.95 -5.48
N PRO A 68 -17.11 50.50 -6.66
CA PRO A 68 -17.20 51.29 -7.88
C PRO A 68 -18.65 51.39 -8.36
N GLY A 69 -19.05 52.60 -8.77
CA GLY A 69 -20.34 52.90 -9.38
C GLY A 69 -20.23 53.33 -10.84
N GLU A 70 -21.28 53.97 -11.36
CA GLU A 70 -21.31 54.44 -12.75
C GLU A 70 -20.45 55.69 -12.97
N ASN A 71 -19.98 55.85 -14.20
CA ASN A 71 -19.23 57.03 -14.66
C ASN A 71 -18.02 57.38 -13.77
N ASN A 72 -17.29 56.39 -13.25
CA ASN A 72 -16.12 56.57 -12.38
C ASN A 72 -16.44 57.25 -11.03
N THR A 73 -17.66 57.10 -10.52
CA THR A 73 -18.05 57.53 -9.16
C THR A 73 -17.92 56.35 -8.20
N TRP A 74 -17.25 56.54 -7.07
CA TRP A 74 -17.08 55.51 -6.05
C TRP A 74 -17.90 55.82 -4.80
N TYR A 75 -18.41 54.78 -4.17
CA TYR A 75 -19.29 54.88 -2.99
C TYR A 75 -18.65 54.17 -1.80
N PHE A 76 -19.02 54.56 -0.58
CA PHE A 76 -18.68 53.74 0.59
C PHE A 76 -19.34 52.37 0.46
N GLY A 77 -18.64 51.32 0.86
CA GLY A 77 -19.19 49.97 0.93
C GLY A 77 -20.00 49.74 2.21
N GLU A 78 -21.05 48.94 2.10
CA GLU A 78 -21.78 48.36 3.23
C GLU A 78 -21.98 46.87 3.01
N LEU A 79 -22.21 46.12 4.09
CA LEU A 79 -22.56 44.71 3.96
C LEU A 79 -23.95 44.56 3.35
N SER A 80 -24.08 43.66 2.40
CA SER A 80 -25.37 43.15 1.92
C SER A 80 -26.25 42.64 3.07
N LYS A 81 -27.56 42.55 2.84
CA LYS A 81 -28.54 42.19 3.88
C LYS A 81 -28.28 40.81 4.52
N ASP A 82 -27.78 39.86 3.74
CA ASP A 82 -27.41 38.53 4.22
C ASP A 82 -25.98 38.47 4.78
N GLN A 83 -25.20 39.54 4.63
CA GLN A 83 -23.79 39.69 5.02
C GLN A 83 -22.89 38.68 4.31
N THR A 84 -23.11 38.48 3.01
CA THR A 84 -22.27 37.59 2.17
C THR A 84 -21.52 38.33 1.06
N ASP A 85 -21.75 39.64 0.94
CA ASP A 85 -21.19 40.51 -0.12
C ASP A 85 -21.08 41.97 0.35
N VAL A 86 -20.22 42.78 -0.31
CA VAL A 86 -20.12 44.24 -0.12
C VAL A 86 -20.86 44.96 -1.25
N VAL A 87 -21.87 45.74 -0.89
CA VAL A 87 -22.65 46.55 -1.83
C VAL A 87 -22.37 48.05 -1.67
N ALA A 88 -22.58 48.80 -2.74
CA ALA A 88 -22.45 50.25 -2.71
C ALA A 88 -23.55 50.87 -1.84
N THR A 89 -23.16 51.75 -0.92
CA THR A 89 -24.11 52.65 -0.25
C THR A 89 -24.63 53.71 -1.23
N LYS A 90 -25.56 54.56 -0.77
CA LYS A 90 -25.96 55.77 -1.48
C LYS A 90 -24.97 56.94 -1.30
N GLU A 91 -23.96 56.78 -0.44
CA GLU A 91 -23.02 57.84 -0.07
C GLU A 91 -21.75 57.76 -0.92
N LYS A 92 -21.49 58.84 -1.68
CA LYS A 92 -20.28 58.96 -2.48
C LYS A 92 -19.04 59.01 -1.58
N TYR A 93 -17.98 58.29 -1.96
CA TYR A 93 -16.73 58.27 -1.23
C TYR A 93 -16.04 59.64 -1.29
N GLN A 94 -15.79 60.23 -0.12
CA GLN A 94 -15.02 61.45 0.05
C GLN A 94 -14.04 61.29 1.23
N ILE A 95 -12.77 61.59 0.98
CA ILE A 95 -11.63 61.36 1.90
C ILE A 95 -11.85 61.97 3.31
N ARG A 96 -12.73 62.97 3.46
CA ARG A 96 -12.91 63.76 4.69
C ARG A 96 -14.31 63.75 5.33
N GLN A 97 -15.28 62.98 4.83
CA GLN A 97 -16.65 62.99 5.42
C GLN A 97 -16.76 62.12 6.68
N THR A 98 -16.73 62.72 7.88
CA THR A 98 -16.80 62.01 9.18
C THR A 98 -18.19 61.46 9.58
N ARG A 99 -19.19 61.51 8.69
CA ARG A 99 -20.59 61.18 9.03
C ARG A 99 -21.09 59.91 8.31
N SER A 100 -20.73 58.73 8.79
CA SER A 100 -21.54 57.49 8.71
C SER A 100 -20.78 56.28 9.30
N LYS A 101 -21.48 55.18 9.59
CA LYS A 101 -20.90 53.88 9.97
C LYS A 101 -20.12 53.33 8.78
N ARG A 102 -18.84 53.69 8.66
CA ARG A 102 -17.97 53.21 7.59
C ARG A 102 -17.61 51.75 7.80
N LEU A 103 -17.79 50.93 6.77
CA LEU A 103 -17.26 49.58 6.73
C LEU A 103 -15.74 49.65 6.52
N LYS A 104 -14.98 49.04 7.42
CA LYS A 104 -13.52 48.92 7.31
C LYS A 104 -13.12 47.48 7.07
N GLU A 105 -11.90 47.27 6.59
CA GLU A 105 -11.38 45.93 6.32
C GLU A 105 -11.49 44.98 7.52
N LYS A 106 -11.21 45.45 8.75
CA LYS A 106 -11.37 44.65 9.98
C LYS A 106 -12.82 44.22 10.26
N ASP A 107 -13.81 44.93 9.76
CA ASP A 107 -15.23 44.63 10.01
C ASP A 107 -15.70 43.47 9.11
N LEU A 108 -14.87 43.06 8.14
CA LEU A 108 -15.14 41.96 7.20
C LEU A 108 -14.83 40.57 7.78
N GLU A 109 -14.14 40.46 8.92
CA GLU A 109 -13.89 39.17 9.59
C GLU A 109 -15.19 38.39 9.87
N ILE A 110 -16.29 39.11 10.16
CA ILE A 110 -17.63 38.53 10.38
C ILE A 110 -18.19 37.92 9.09
N VAL A 111 -17.92 38.54 7.94
CA VAL A 111 -18.39 38.08 6.63
C VAL A 111 -17.68 36.79 6.23
N THR A 112 -16.35 36.77 6.36
CA THR A 112 -15.53 35.59 6.10
C THR A 112 -15.98 34.40 6.95
N LYS A 113 -16.27 34.62 8.23
CA LYS A 113 -16.81 33.57 9.12
C LYS A 113 -18.17 33.05 8.64
N LYS A 114 -19.07 33.93 8.24
CA LYS A 114 -20.45 33.58 7.83
C LYS A 114 -20.49 32.91 6.45
N ILE A 115 -19.61 33.30 5.53
CA ILE A 115 -19.42 32.62 4.24
C ILE A 115 -18.95 31.19 4.48
N ASN A 116 -17.98 30.99 5.36
CA ASN A 116 -17.49 29.66 5.74
C ASN A 116 -18.61 28.80 6.39
N GLU A 117 -19.43 29.36 7.27
CA GLU A 117 -20.60 28.68 7.87
C GLU A 117 -21.69 28.34 6.82
N ASN A 118 -21.90 29.22 5.84
CA ASN A 118 -22.87 29.02 4.76
C ASN A 118 -22.39 28.03 3.69
N LEU A 119 -21.08 27.90 3.46
CA LEU A 119 -20.51 26.87 2.59
C LEU A 119 -20.65 25.48 3.19
N GLN A 120 -20.57 25.35 4.52
CA GLN A 120 -20.82 24.08 5.21
C GLN A 120 -22.29 23.60 5.15
N SER A 121 -23.25 24.52 5.00
CA SER A 121 -24.69 24.20 5.03
C SER A 121 -25.35 24.01 3.65
N ILE A 122 -24.69 24.46 2.58
CA ILE A 122 -25.15 24.31 1.20
C ILE A 122 -24.20 23.33 0.53
N GLN A 123 -24.54 22.03 0.47
CA GLN A 123 -24.11 21.19 -0.67
C GLN A 123 -24.76 19.80 -0.66
N GLY A 124 -25.84 19.73 -1.41
CA GLY A 124 -26.41 18.51 -1.95
C GLY A 124 -26.99 18.84 -3.32
N SER A 125 -26.17 18.84 -4.37
CA SER A 125 -26.67 18.69 -5.73
C SER A 125 -25.61 18.10 -6.65
N ARG A 126 -25.97 16.95 -7.18
CA ARG A 126 -25.22 16.08 -8.08
C ARG A 126 -25.00 16.77 -9.44
N GLY A 127 -23.74 16.85 -9.87
CA GLY A 127 -23.39 16.82 -11.29
C GLY A 127 -23.05 15.38 -11.70
N THR A 128 -23.21 15.02 -12.98
CA THR A 128 -22.68 13.76 -13.51
C THR A 128 -21.16 13.74 -13.36
N ALA A 129 -20.59 12.65 -12.85
CA ALA A 129 -19.15 12.51 -12.71
C ALA A 129 -18.45 12.66 -14.08
N LEU A 130 -17.39 13.46 -14.14
CA LEU A 130 -16.50 13.51 -15.30
C LEU A 130 -15.91 12.12 -15.55
N ILE A 131 -15.74 11.76 -16.82
CA ILE A 131 -15.10 10.52 -17.25
C ILE A 131 -13.71 10.90 -17.76
N PRO A 132 -12.63 10.66 -16.97
CA PRO A 132 -11.29 11.13 -17.28
C PRO A 132 -10.76 10.70 -18.64
N GLU A 133 -11.14 9.51 -19.13
CA GLU A 133 -10.65 8.96 -20.40
C GLU A 133 -11.31 9.56 -21.66
N LYS A 134 -12.38 10.35 -21.49
CA LYS A 134 -13.07 10.97 -22.62
C LYS A 134 -12.32 12.24 -23.05
N GLU A 135 -12.14 12.44 -24.35
CA GLU A 135 -11.64 13.71 -24.87
C GLU A 135 -12.59 14.84 -24.48
N GLN A 136 -12.04 15.91 -23.89
CA GLN A 136 -12.77 17.08 -23.44
C GLN A 136 -12.82 18.09 -24.60
N ASN A 137 -13.95 18.16 -25.30
CA ASN A 137 -14.13 19.18 -26.35
C ASN A 137 -14.31 20.55 -25.70
N VAL A 138 -13.61 21.56 -26.18
CA VAL A 138 -13.70 22.93 -25.64
C VAL A 138 -14.00 23.89 -26.78
N LEU A 139 -14.97 24.78 -26.54
CA LEU A 139 -15.27 25.92 -27.40
C LEU A 139 -14.79 27.19 -26.71
N VAL A 140 -13.84 27.88 -27.33
CA VAL A 140 -13.35 29.20 -26.90
C VAL A 140 -14.12 30.28 -27.64
N ILE A 141 -14.84 31.12 -26.90
CA ILE A 141 -15.72 32.17 -27.39
C ILE A 141 -15.07 33.51 -27.08
N LEU A 142 -14.53 34.16 -28.10
CA LEU A 142 -14.01 35.53 -28.02
C LEU A 142 -15.21 36.49 -28.14
N LEU A 143 -15.49 37.23 -27.08
CA LEU A 143 -16.71 38.00 -26.95
C LEU A 143 -16.47 39.51 -26.88
N GLU A 144 -17.01 40.22 -27.87
CA GLU A 144 -17.00 41.68 -27.98
C GLU A 144 -18.39 42.30 -27.75
N PHE A 145 -18.41 43.61 -27.53
CA PHE A 145 -19.58 44.45 -27.26
C PHE A 145 -19.56 45.73 -28.08
N GLU A 146 -20.68 46.45 -28.11
CA GLU A 146 -20.77 47.75 -28.80
C GLU A 146 -19.70 48.75 -28.35
N ASN A 147 -19.47 48.81 -27.03
CA ASN A 147 -18.56 49.76 -26.39
C ASN A 147 -17.23 49.14 -25.95
N GLN A 148 -16.95 47.89 -26.32
CA GLN A 148 -15.73 47.17 -25.95
C GLN A 148 -15.40 46.06 -26.96
N VAL A 149 -14.28 46.16 -27.67
CA VAL A 149 -13.82 45.18 -28.67
C VAL A 149 -12.36 44.84 -28.43
N PHE A 150 -11.85 43.69 -28.87
CA PHE A 150 -10.42 43.39 -28.76
C PHE A 150 -9.61 44.40 -29.59
N ASN A 151 -8.56 45.02 -29.01
CA ASN A 151 -7.90 46.15 -29.68
C ASN A 151 -7.20 45.73 -30.97
N GLN A 152 -7.28 46.59 -32.00
CA GLN A 152 -6.58 46.42 -33.27
C GLN A 152 -5.27 47.23 -33.36
N ASP A 153 -4.97 48.09 -32.39
CA ASP A 153 -3.84 49.04 -32.46
C ASP A 153 -2.87 48.89 -31.26
N THR A 154 -2.06 47.81 -31.24
CA THR A 154 -0.61 47.74 -30.89
C THR A 154 -0.14 46.34 -30.41
N LYS A 155 0.95 45.86 -31.05
CA LYS A 155 1.97 44.83 -30.73
C LYS A 155 1.69 43.49 -30.00
N GLU A 156 0.74 43.29 -29.09
CA GLU A 156 0.64 42.00 -28.35
C GLU A 156 -0.78 41.53 -27.87
N PRO A 157 -1.95 41.84 -28.50
CA PRO A 157 -3.17 41.06 -28.24
C PRO A 157 -3.13 39.72 -29.00
N ARG A 158 -3.59 38.63 -28.37
CA ARG A 158 -3.75 37.34 -29.07
C ARG A 158 -4.89 37.43 -30.08
N ASP A 159 -4.56 37.13 -31.33
CA ASP A 159 -5.54 36.88 -32.37
C ASP A 159 -6.25 35.53 -32.14
N GLU A 160 -7.17 35.19 -33.03
CA GLU A 160 -7.96 33.97 -32.96
C GLU A 160 -7.05 32.73 -32.93
N LYS A 161 -5.97 32.74 -33.73
CA LYS A 161 -4.97 31.66 -33.76
C LYS A 161 -4.20 31.58 -32.44
N GLY A 162 -3.77 32.70 -31.86
CA GLY A 162 -3.08 32.75 -30.58
C GLY A 162 -3.93 32.18 -29.43
N TRP A 163 -5.24 32.42 -29.46
CA TRP A 163 -6.19 31.81 -28.53
C TRP A 163 -6.37 30.31 -28.74
N SER A 164 -6.45 29.88 -30.00
CA SER A 164 -6.46 28.46 -30.34
C SER A 164 -5.18 27.77 -29.87
N ASP A 165 -4.00 28.36 -30.12
CA ASP A 165 -2.71 27.80 -29.68
C ASP A 165 -2.62 27.74 -28.14
N THR A 166 -3.13 28.75 -27.43
CA THR A 166 -3.13 28.81 -25.95
C THR A 166 -3.89 27.62 -25.34
N TYR A 167 -5.05 27.25 -25.89
CA TYR A 167 -5.85 26.14 -25.36
C TYR A 167 -5.45 24.78 -25.95
N PHE A 168 -5.14 24.72 -27.25
CA PHE A 168 -5.14 23.47 -28.02
C PHE A 168 -3.80 23.04 -28.60
N SER A 169 -2.75 23.88 -28.55
CA SER A 169 -1.45 23.51 -29.13
C SER A 169 -0.89 22.27 -28.42
N THR A 170 -0.58 21.22 -29.17
CA THR A 170 0.08 20.01 -28.66
C THR A 170 1.55 19.94 -29.06
N LYS A 171 2.12 21.04 -29.54
CA LYS A 171 3.53 21.10 -29.94
C LYS A 171 4.40 20.87 -28.70
N ASN A 172 5.36 19.95 -28.79
CA ASN A 172 6.25 19.64 -27.66
C ASN A 172 6.97 20.91 -27.17
N GLY A 173 6.97 21.13 -25.86
CA GLY A 173 7.56 22.31 -25.20
C GLY A 173 6.75 23.61 -25.33
N TYR A 174 5.59 23.59 -25.99
CA TYR A 174 4.68 24.74 -26.04
C TYR A 174 3.83 24.78 -24.77
N ILE A 175 3.64 25.97 -24.20
CA ILE A 175 2.84 26.16 -22.99
C ILE A 175 1.39 26.40 -23.41
N SER A 176 0.55 25.37 -23.27
CA SER A 176 -0.89 25.41 -23.59
C SER A 176 -1.69 24.64 -22.53
N VAL A 177 -3.01 24.87 -22.49
CA VAL A 177 -3.90 24.18 -21.53
C VAL A 177 -3.92 22.68 -21.85
N ALA A 178 -3.94 22.31 -23.14
CA ALA A 178 -3.87 20.92 -23.58
C ALA A 178 -2.57 20.21 -23.15
N ASN A 179 -1.40 20.83 -23.36
CA ASN A 179 -0.13 20.24 -22.92
C ASN A 179 -0.05 20.17 -21.39
N TYR A 180 -0.56 21.19 -20.70
CA TYR A 180 -0.62 21.22 -19.24
C TYR A 180 -1.36 20.00 -18.69
N TYR A 181 -2.64 19.80 -19.08
CA TYR A 181 -3.43 18.68 -18.55
C TYR A 181 -2.96 17.32 -19.06
N THR A 182 -2.37 17.26 -20.26
CA THR A 182 -1.76 16.04 -20.79
C THR A 182 -0.56 15.63 -19.94
N GLU A 183 0.37 16.55 -19.66
CA GLU A 183 1.49 16.28 -18.74
C GLU A 183 0.95 15.96 -17.35
N ALA A 184 -0.03 16.74 -16.88
CA ALA A 184 -0.46 16.70 -15.50
C ALA A 184 -1.27 15.49 -15.05
N THR A 185 -1.78 14.76 -16.01
CA THR A 185 -2.59 13.58 -15.78
C THR A 185 -2.04 12.38 -16.55
N GLY A 186 -0.76 12.39 -16.96
CA GLY A 186 -0.18 11.29 -17.75
C GLY A 186 -0.94 11.00 -19.06
N GLY A 187 -1.68 11.98 -19.58
CA GLY A 187 -2.51 11.89 -20.77
C GLY A 187 -3.92 11.33 -20.58
N MET A 188 -4.43 11.23 -19.34
CA MET A 188 -5.85 10.91 -19.09
C MET A 188 -6.75 12.03 -19.59
N ILE A 189 -6.56 13.26 -19.09
CA ILE A 189 -7.32 14.41 -19.55
C ILE A 189 -6.70 14.95 -20.84
N LYS A 190 -7.46 14.86 -21.93
CA LYS A 190 -7.08 15.41 -23.23
C LYS A 190 -8.06 16.50 -23.64
N ILE A 191 -7.53 17.68 -23.91
CA ILE A 191 -8.30 18.84 -24.35
C ILE A 191 -8.27 18.90 -25.87
N LYS A 192 -9.44 19.09 -26.48
CA LYS A 192 -9.62 19.11 -27.93
C LYS A 192 -10.44 20.32 -28.37
N PRO A 193 -10.08 20.95 -29.50
CA PRO A 193 -10.92 22.00 -30.06
C PRO A 193 -12.28 21.46 -30.50
N ALA A 194 -13.35 22.17 -30.16
CA ALA A 194 -14.65 21.96 -30.77
C ALA A 194 -14.60 22.20 -32.28
N LYS A 195 -15.47 21.55 -33.06
CA LYS A 195 -15.52 21.72 -34.51
C LYS A 195 -16.23 23.03 -34.85
N THR A 196 -15.42 24.05 -35.18
CA THR A 196 -15.89 25.38 -35.56
C THR A 196 -15.70 25.62 -37.06
N THR A 197 -16.49 26.51 -37.65
CA THR A 197 -16.45 26.82 -39.10
C THR A 197 -15.91 28.21 -39.42
N GLN A 198 -15.84 29.11 -38.43
CA GLN A 198 -15.52 30.53 -38.64
C GLN A 198 -14.05 30.77 -39.04
N PHE A 199 -13.11 30.09 -38.39
CA PHE A 199 -11.66 30.28 -38.57
C PHE A 199 -10.94 28.94 -38.76
N PRO A 200 -10.68 28.49 -40.01
CA PRO A 200 -10.02 27.21 -40.28
C PRO A 200 -8.62 27.08 -39.65
N GLU A 201 -7.89 28.19 -39.51
CA GLU A 201 -6.56 28.28 -38.90
C GLU A 201 -6.58 28.34 -37.36
N ALA A 202 -7.76 28.55 -36.76
CA ALA A 202 -7.97 28.66 -35.32
C ALA A 202 -9.09 27.71 -34.86
N PRO A 203 -8.89 26.38 -34.96
CA PRO A 203 -9.91 25.40 -34.59
C PRO A 203 -10.33 25.56 -33.13
N GLY A 204 -11.62 25.35 -32.86
CA GLY A 204 -12.19 25.46 -31.51
C GLY A 204 -12.45 26.88 -31.03
N VAL A 205 -12.10 27.89 -31.83
CA VAL A 205 -12.34 29.30 -31.52
C VAL A 205 -13.49 29.84 -32.37
N VAL A 206 -14.34 30.65 -31.74
CA VAL A 206 -15.33 31.51 -32.40
C VAL A 206 -15.21 32.91 -31.83
N LYS A 207 -15.50 33.92 -32.66
CA LYS A 207 -15.52 35.32 -32.27
C LYS A 207 -16.85 35.95 -32.64
N ILE A 208 -17.48 36.57 -31.65
CA ILE A 208 -18.77 37.22 -31.79
C ILE A 208 -18.76 38.61 -31.15
N LYS A 209 -19.63 39.46 -31.66
CA LYS A 209 -19.91 40.78 -31.09
C LYS A 209 -21.39 40.86 -30.76
N LEU A 210 -21.72 41.25 -29.53
CA LEU A 210 -23.08 41.46 -29.09
C LEU A 210 -23.48 42.94 -29.21
N ASP A 211 -24.70 43.18 -29.70
CA ASP A 211 -25.34 44.49 -29.77
C ASP A 211 -25.87 44.93 -28.40
N GLN A 212 -24.98 44.94 -27.41
CA GLN A 212 -25.23 45.44 -26.07
C GLN A 212 -23.94 46.03 -25.49
N LYS A 213 -24.07 46.84 -24.44
CA LYS A 213 -22.90 47.36 -23.69
C LYS A 213 -22.28 46.27 -22.83
N HIS A 214 -20.96 46.36 -22.64
CA HIS A 214 -20.20 45.49 -21.76
C HIS A 214 -20.83 45.45 -20.35
N PRO A 215 -21.08 44.26 -19.78
CA PRO A 215 -21.90 44.10 -18.57
C PRO A 215 -21.28 44.75 -17.33
N ASN A 216 -19.95 44.92 -17.32
CA ASN A 216 -19.21 45.40 -16.14
C ASN A 216 -19.53 44.52 -14.90
N ASN A 217 -19.07 44.90 -13.71
CA ASN A 217 -19.29 44.11 -12.48
C ASN A 217 -20.73 44.14 -11.94
N LYS A 218 -21.67 44.88 -12.55
CA LYS A 218 -23.01 45.11 -11.98
C LYS A 218 -24.04 44.07 -12.40
N LEU A 219 -23.84 43.35 -13.49
CA LEU A 219 -24.75 42.32 -14.00
C LEU A 219 -23.91 41.15 -14.49
N GLY A 220 -24.05 39.99 -13.83
CA GLY A 220 -23.22 38.82 -14.08
C GLY A 220 -23.13 38.43 -15.56
N ILE A 221 -21.98 37.86 -15.92
CA ILE A 221 -21.69 37.23 -17.23
C ILE A 221 -22.77 36.23 -17.67
N ASP A 222 -23.53 35.69 -16.74
CA ASP A 222 -24.81 35.02 -16.97
C ASP A 222 -25.75 35.70 -17.99
N SER A 223 -25.77 37.04 -18.04
CA SER A 223 -26.61 37.82 -18.95
C SER A 223 -26.14 37.79 -20.40
N ILE A 224 -24.86 37.50 -20.65
CA ILE A 224 -24.25 37.53 -21.98
C ILE A 224 -24.15 36.12 -22.61
N VAL A 225 -24.27 35.06 -21.81
CA VAL A 225 -24.05 33.68 -22.25
C VAL A 225 -25.10 33.20 -23.24
N ARG A 226 -26.40 33.29 -22.89
CA ARG A 226 -27.47 32.88 -23.82
C ARG A 226 -27.46 33.69 -25.13
N PRO A 227 -27.38 35.04 -25.11
CA PRO A 227 -27.23 35.82 -26.35
C PRO A 227 -26.03 35.40 -27.20
N SER A 228 -24.92 35.05 -26.56
CA SER A 228 -23.72 34.56 -27.25
C SER A 228 -23.96 33.23 -27.97
N LEU A 229 -24.52 32.25 -27.26
CA LEU A 229 -24.80 30.93 -27.84
C LEU A 229 -25.84 31.01 -28.96
N ASP A 230 -26.86 31.84 -28.80
CA ASP A 230 -27.88 32.08 -29.83
C ASP A 230 -27.27 32.72 -31.10
N CYS A 231 -26.32 33.65 -30.92
CA CYS A 231 -25.57 34.26 -32.02
C CYS A 231 -24.72 33.22 -32.75
N ILE A 232 -23.92 32.45 -32.00
CA ILE A 232 -23.05 31.39 -32.54
C ILE A 232 -23.85 30.35 -33.33
N GLU A 233 -25.01 29.94 -32.81
CA GLU A 233 -25.90 28.98 -33.47
C GLU A 233 -26.52 29.56 -34.74
N LYS A 234 -27.03 30.80 -34.68
CA LYS A 234 -27.65 31.49 -35.82
C LYS A 234 -26.68 31.69 -36.98
N GLU A 235 -25.44 32.06 -36.69
CA GLU A 235 -24.39 32.26 -37.70
C GLU A 235 -23.82 30.93 -38.23
N GLY A 236 -24.18 29.80 -37.62
CA GLY A 236 -23.73 28.47 -38.06
C GLY A 236 -22.24 28.21 -37.79
N TYR A 237 -21.67 28.85 -36.76
CA TYR A 237 -20.26 28.71 -36.40
C TYR A 237 -19.94 27.35 -35.75
N ILE A 238 -20.95 26.70 -35.17
CA ILE A 238 -20.88 25.35 -34.60
C ILE A 238 -22.22 24.63 -34.76
N ASP A 239 -22.17 23.33 -34.98
CA ASP A 239 -23.35 22.45 -34.87
C ASP A 239 -23.35 21.80 -33.48
N PHE A 240 -24.21 22.29 -32.58
CA PHE A 240 -24.33 21.75 -31.22
C PHE A 240 -24.92 20.32 -31.17
N SER A 241 -25.62 19.87 -32.22
CA SER A 241 -26.25 18.54 -32.25
C SER A 241 -25.23 17.39 -32.27
N GLN A 242 -23.98 17.65 -32.65
CA GLN A 242 -22.92 16.66 -32.61
C GLN A 242 -22.41 16.37 -31.18
N TYR A 243 -22.70 17.28 -30.24
CA TYR A 243 -22.28 17.19 -28.84
C TYR A 243 -23.45 16.83 -27.91
N SER A 244 -24.68 16.77 -28.41
CA SER A 244 -25.81 16.36 -27.58
C SER A 244 -25.92 14.84 -27.48
N GLN A 245 -26.34 14.35 -26.31
CA GLN A 245 -26.58 12.92 -26.12
C GLN A 245 -27.79 12.45 -26.95
N LYS A 246 -27.61 11.41 -27.77
CA LYS A 246 -28.73 10.73 -28.45
C LYS A 246 -29.34 9.69 -27.51
N SER A 247 -30.32 10.09 -26.70
CA SER A 247 -31.23 9.16 -26.03
C SER A 247 -32.67 9.41 -26.49
N GLU A 248 -33.54 8.41 -26.32
CA GLU A 248 -34.97 8.51 -26.67
C GLU A 248 -35.68 9.66 -25.92
N ASP A 249 -35.14 10.10 -24.77
CA ASP A 249 -35.74 11.11 -23.89
C ASP A 249 -35.02 12.48 -23.88
N TYR A 250 -33.76 12.61 -24.34
CA TYR A 250 -32.93 13.83 -24.12
C TYR A 250 -32.00 14.24 -25.29
N SER A 251 -32.48 14.27 -26.53
CA SER A 251 -31.69 14.55 -27.75
C SER A 251 -30.94 15.91 -27.84
N LYS A 252 -31.12 16.83 -26.88
CA LYS A 252 -30.55 18.20 -26.88
C LYS A 252 -29.76 18.56 -25.62
N ASN A 253 -29.44 17.57 -24.79
CA ASN A 253 -28.65 17.77 -23.58
C ASN A 253 -27.14 17.65 -23.89
N ILE A 254 -26.35 18.61 -23.43
CA ILE A 254 -24.89 18.69 -23.56
C ILE A 254 -24.29 18.75 -22.16
N THR A 255 -23.51 17.72 -21.81
CA THR A 255 -22.88 17.61 -20.49
C THR A 255 -21.46 18.19 -20.50
N LEU A 256 -20.85 18.36 -19.32
CA LEU A 256 -19.42 18.75 -19.23
C LEU A 256 -18.48 17.72 -19.88
N ASN A 257 -18.90 16.46 -20.00
CA ASN A 257 -18.13 15.46 -20.72
C ASN A 257 -18.25 15.63 -22.25
N ASP A 258 -19.19 16.42 -22.75
CA ASP A 258 -19.48 16.55 -24.19
C ASP A 258 -18.85 17.80 -24.79
N LEU A 259 -19.06 18.97 -24.16
CA LEU A 259 -18.52 20.26 -24.62
C LEU A 259 -18.39 21.26 -23.46
N HIS A 260 -17.19 21.77 -23.24
CA HIS A 260 -16.88 22.88 -22.33
C HIS A 260 -16.99 24.22 -23.02
N LEU A 261 -17.47 25.25 -22.31
CA LEU A 261 -17.61 26.60 -22.82
C LEU A 261 -16.65 27.55 -22.11
N VAL A 262 -15.79 28.21 -22.88
CA VAL A 262 -14.80 29.16 -22.39
C VAL A 262 -15.07 30.53 -23.00
N PHE A 263 -15.48 31.51 -22.18
CA PHE A 263 -15.66 32.88 -22.62
C PHE A 263 -14.40 33.70 -22.35
N VAL A 264 -13.74 34.15 -23.41
CA VAL A 264 -12.72 35.19 -23.34
C VAL A 264 -13.42 36.50 -23.64
N VAL A 265 -13.58 37.36 -22.63
CA VAL A 265 -14.38 38.56 -22.75
C VAL A 265 -13.49 39.76 -23.02
N ALA A 266 -13.79 40.53 -24.06
CA ALA A 266 -13.10 41.77 -24.39
C ALA A 266 -13.25 42.75 -23.23
N GLY A 267 -12.13 43.08 -22.57
CA GLY A 267 -12.13 43.81 -21.32
C GLY A 267 -11.20 43.15 -20.31
N GLY A 268 -10.36 43.92 -19.62
CA GLY A 268 -9.33 43.34 -18.74
C GLY A 268 -9.88 42.43 -17.64
N ASP A 269 -9.10 41.44 -17.23
CA ASP A 269 -9.40 40.68 -16.02
C ASP A 269 -9.13 41.52 -14.77
N ARG A 270 -10.10 41.62 -13.87
CA ARG A 270 -9.96 42.38 -12.62
C ARG A 270 -8.98 41.71 -11.65
N GLY A 271 -8.85 40.38 -11.68
CA GLY A 271 -7.96 39.60 -10.83
C GLY A 271 -6.48 39.87 -11.09
N THR A 272 -6.12 40.57 -12.18
CA THR A 272 -4.75 40.97 -12.51
C THR A 272 -4.48 42.48 -12.35
N GLY A 273 -5.48 43.25 -11.90
CA GLY A 273 -5.29 44.62 -11.39
C GLY A 273 -5.26 45.76 -12.41
N SER A 274 -5.90 45.64 -13.58
CA SER A 274 -5.78 46.68 -14.62
C SER A 274 -7.06 47.02 -15.43
N GLY A 275 -8.25 46.81 -14.85
CA GLY A 275 -9.51 47.13 -15.54
C GLY A 275 -10.57 47.76 -14.63
N HIS A 276 -10.71 49.09 -14.64
CA HIS A 276 -11.78 49.78 -13.93
C HIS A 276 -13.04 49.99 -14.79
N THR A 277 -12.90 50.06 -16.10
CA THR A 277 -14.00 50.26 -17.06
C THR A 277 -14.02 49.12 -18.06
N ASN A 278 -15.18 48.48 -18.24
CA ASN A 278 -15.40 47.35 -19.13
C ASN A 278 -14.45 46.18 -18.85
N SER A 279 -14.53 45.63 -17.64
CA SER A 279 -13.75 44.50 -17.15
C SER A 279 -14.64 43.51 -16.43
N ILE A 280 -14.22 42.24 -16.41
CA ILE A 280 -14.86 41.17 -15.63
C ILE A 280 -13.82 40.56 -14.67
N LEU A 281 -14.28 39.96 -13.58
CA LEU A 281 -13.45 39.06 -12.78
C LEU A 281 -13.60 37.66 -13.39
N GLY A 282 -12.50 36.89 -13.48
CA GLY A 282 -12.53 35.47 -13.80
C GLY A 282 -13.65 34.75 -13.04
N TYR A 283 -14.28 33.77 -13.67
CA TYR A 283 -15.52 33.20 -13.15
C TYR A 283 -15.80 31.79 -13.69
N LYS A 284 -16.25 30.90 -12.80
CA LYS A 284 -16.97 29.68 -13.18
C LYS A 284 -18.37 29.63 -12.58
N SER A 285 -19.33 29.19 -13.40
CA SER A 285 -20.71 28.93 -12.98
C SER A 285 -20.96 27.47 -12.60
N TYR A 286 -21.49 27.22 -11.39
CA TYR A 286 -21.64 25.87 -10.82
C TYR A 286 -23.05 25.28 -10.76
N SER A 287 -24.08 25.96 -11.27
CA SER A 287 -25.46 25.46 -11.04
C SER A 287 -26.52 25.93 -12.02
N LYS A 288 -26.13 26.60 -13.10
CA LYS A 288 -27.06 27.18 -14.06
C LYS A 288 -27.10 26.37 -15.35
N GLN A 289 -28.24 25.73 -15.59
CA GLN A 289 -28.53 25.21 -16.92
C GLN A 289 -28.70 26.38 -17.89
N VAL A 290 -27.88 26.39 -18.95
CA VAL A 290 -27.98 27.40 -20.00
C VAL A 290 -28.70 26.78 -21.19
N TYR A 291 -29.64 27.53 -21.75
CA TYR A 291 -30.43 27.10 -22.89
C TYR A 291 -30.17 28.01 -24.08
N THR A 292 -29.93 27.41 -25.25
CA THR A 292 -30.04 28.13 -26.52
C THR A 292 -31.51 28.32 -26.90
N SER A 293 -31.79 29.25 -27.79
CA SER A 293 -33.13 29.51 -28.31
C SER A 293 -33.68 28.37 -29.17
N SER A 294 -32.81 27.49 -29.70
CA SER A 294 -33.23 26.25 -30.34
C SER A 294 -33.46 25.09 -29.35
N GLY A 295 -33.15 25.29 -28.07
CA GLY A 295 -33.43 24.35 -26.97
C GLY A 295 -32.30 23.38 -26.65
N PHE A 296 -31.05 23.63 -27.06
CA PHE A 296 -29.89 22.92 -26.49
C PHE A 296 -29.68 23.36 -25.05
N MET A 297 -29.45 22.40 -24.16
CA MET A 297 -29.25 22.62 -22.73
C MET A 297 -27.85 22.18 -22.31
N PHE A 298 -27.15 23.04 -21.58
CA PHE A 298 -25.81 22.80 -21.05
C PHE A 298 -25.88 22.55 -19.54
N GLU A 299 -25.40 21.39 -19.05
CA GLU A 299 -25.64 20.92 -17.67
C GLU A 299 -24.83 21.63 -16.58
N ASN A 300 -23.77 22.36 -16.92
CA ASN A 300 -23.02 23.26 -16.03
C ASN A 300 -22.35 24.33 -16.90
N ALA A 301 -22.39 25.59 -16.45
CA ALA A 301 -22.68 26.66 -17.41
C ALA A 301 -21.51 27.03 -18.35
N PHE A 302 -20.34 27.40 -17.82
CA PHE A 302 -19.18 27.90 -18.56
C PHE A 302 -18.12 28.42 -17.58
N MET A 303 -16.90 28.59 -18.07
CA MET A 303 -15.90 29.48 -17.47
C MET A 303 -15.76 30.77 -18.29
N ALA A 304 -15.33 31.84 -17.63
CA ALA A 304 -15.06 33.12 -18.28
C ALA A 304 -13.91 33.86 -17.62
N HIS A 305 -13.12 34.56 -18.43
CA HIS A 305 -12.09 35.47 -17.93
C HIS A 305 -11.94 36.66 -18.88
N GLY A 306 -11.43 37.76 -18.33
CA GLY A 306 -11.23 38.99 -19.09
C GLY A 306 -9.92 38.95 -19.87
N GLU A 307 -9.93 39.41 -21.12
CA GLU A 307 -8.69 39.68 -21.86
C GLU A 307 -8.52 41.18 -22.08
N LEU A 308 -7.36 41.66 -21.62
CA LEU A 308 -7.07 43.07 -21.55
C LEU A 308 -6.64 43.65 -22.89
N ILE A 309 -7.12 44.86 -23.16
CA ILE A 309 -6.94 45.61 -24.40
C ILE A 309 -5.95 46.75 -24.14
N TYR A 310 -4.76 46.66 -24.71
CA TYR A 310 -3.70 47.67 -24.57
C TYR A 310 -4.22 49.02 -25.09
N THR A 311 -4.22 50.11 -24.31
CA THR A 311 -4.50 51.45 -24.84
C THR A 311 -3.22 52.26 -24.93
N LYS A 312 -2.99 52.90 -26.08
CA LYS A 312 -1.75 53.57 -26.50
C LYS A 312 -1.37 54.80 -25.65
N ASP A 313 -2.18 55.17 -24.65
CA ASP A 313 -2.19 56.50 -24.02
C ASP A 313 -1.84 56.51 -22.51
N HIS A 314 -1.07 55.55 -22.01
CA HIS A 314 -0.58 55.60 -20.61
C HIS A 314 0.64 56.52 -20.38
N ASP A 315 1.04 57.33 -21.36
CA ASP A 315 2.04 58.40 -21.16
C ASP A 315 1.48 59.68 -20.50
N LYS A 316 0.19 59.75 -20.13
CA LYS A 316 -0.35 60.90 -19.40
C LYS A 316 -0.43 60.68 -17.90
N VAL A 317 0.72 60.90 -17.27
CA VAL A 317 0.86 61.37 -15.89
C VAL A 317 -0.09 62.55 -15.65
N VAL A 318 -0.97 62.44 -14.65
CA VAL A 318 -1.52 63.60 -13.95
C VAL A 318 -1.24 63.43 -12.46
N GLY A 319 -0.18 64.10 -11.98
CA GLY A 319 0.02 64.41 -10.55
C GLY A 319 1.16 63.67 -9.83
N ASN A 320 2.34 64.30 -9.84
CA ASN A 320 3.50 64.19 -8.92
C ASN A 320 3.83 62.87 -8.18
N ASN A 321 4.97 62.31 -8.59
CA ASN A 321 6.00 61.63 -7.77
C ASN A 321 5.65 60.33 -7.03
N SER A 322 5.29 59.28 -7.77
CA SER A 322 6.10 58.05 -7.81
C SER A 322 5.70 57.23 -9.04
N THR A 323 6.66 56.94 -9.91
CA THR A 323 6.51 56.20 -11.16
C THR A 323 6.59 54.70 -10.91
N THR A 324 5.45 54.00 -10.97
CA THR A 324 5.41 52.64 -11.51
C THR A 324 4.28 52.59 -12.53
N SER A 325 4.65 52.77 -13.80
CA SER A 325 3.80 52.51 -14.95
C SER A 325 3.62 50.99 -15.07
N TYR A 326 2.52 50.46 -14.54
CA TYR A 326 2.19 49.04 -14.73
C TYR A 326 1.72 48.83 -16.16
N LYS A 327 2.53 48.13 -16.93
CA LYS A 327 2.17 47.62 -18.24
C LYS A 327 1.07 46.58 -18.04
N SER A 328 -0.06 46.79 -18.68
CA SER A 328 -1.21 45.91 -18.57
C SER A 328 -0.89 44.51 -19.12
N VAL A 329 -1.15 43.46 -18.35
CA VAL A 329 -0.74 42.08 -18.68
C VAL A 329 -1.96 41.30 -19.22
N PRO A 330 -1.87 40.67 -20.40
CA PRO A 330 -2.92 39.78 -20.91
C PRO A 330 -3.12 38.57 -19.99
N SER A 331 -4.30 37.95 -20.05
CA SER A 331 -4.65 36.76 -19.28
C SER A 331 -3.66 35.61 -19.54
N THR A 332 -2.97 35.11 -18.52
CA THR A 332 -1.92 34.10 -18.73
C THR A 332 -2.48 32.70 -18.80
N ILE A 333 -1.69 31.77 -19.35
CA ILE A 333 -2.03 30.35 -19.40
C ILE A 333 -2.31 29.77 -18.00
N GLY A 334 -1.67 30.27 -16.95
CA GLY A 334 -1.93 29.83 -15.59
C GLY A 334 -3.33 30.13 -15.11
N LEU A 335 -3.87 31.31 -15.42
CA LEU A 335 -5.28 31.63 -15.16
C LEU A 335 -6.21 30.73 -15.98
N ALA A 336 -5.94 30.59 -17.28
CA ALA A 336 -6.73 29.70 -18.15
C ALA A 336 -6.74 28.24 -17.66
N ALA A 337 -5.60 27.72 -17.23
CA ALA A 337 -5.48 26.35 -16.73
C ALA A 337 -6.18 26.17 -15.37
N HIS A 338 -6.06 27.15 -14.46
CA HIS A 338 -6.71 27.15 -13.15
C HIS A 338 -8.23 27.14 -13.28
N GLU A 339 -8.79 28.08 -14.05
CA GLU A 339 -10.23 28.16 -14.29
C GLU A 339 -10.77 26.90 -15.01
N PHE A 340 -9.98 26.34 -15.93
CA PHE A 340 -10.33 25.06 -16.55
C PHE A 340 -10.26 23.89 -15.56
N GLY A 341 -9.45 23.98 -14.51
CA GLY A 341 -9.43 23.01 -13.42
C GLY A 341 -10.77 22.93 -12.71
N HIS A 342 -11.41 24.08 -12.53
CA HIS A 342 -12.78 24.13 -12.03
C HIS A 342 -13.79 23.55 -13.03
N GLU A 343 -13.63 23.74 -14.35
CA GLU A 343 -14.40 23.00 -15.40
C GLU A 343 -14.30 21.48 -15.22
N LEU A 344 -13.15 21.01 -14.72
CA LEU A 344 -12.92 19.61 -14.39
C LEU A 344 -13.34 19.19 -12.97
N GLY A 345 -14.04 20.07 -12.24
CA GLY A 345 -14.57 19.78 -10.90
C GLY A 345 -13.55 19.88 -9.77
N LEU A 346 -12.40 20.51 -10.01
CA LEU A 346 -11.47 20.87 -8.96
C LEU A 346 -11.94 22.12 -8.21
N LYS A 347 -11.53 22.23 -6.96
CA LYS A 347 -11.80 23.38 -6.10
C LYS A 347 -10.52 24.12 -5.77
N ASP A 348 -10.66 25.32 -5.25
CA ASP A 348 -9.54 26.07 -4.72
C ASP A 348 -8.97 25.47 -3.43
N LEU A 349 -7.65 25.57 -3.33
CA LEU A 349 -6.80 25.09 -2.24
C LEU A 349 -6.01 26.23 -1.58
N TYR A 350 -6.28 27.49 -1.90
CA TYR A 350 -5.69 28.65 -1.22
C TYR A 350 -6.55 29.16 -0.06
N TYR A 351 -5.97 29.98 0.82
CA TYR A 351 -6.71 30.68 1.89
C TYR A 351 -7.22 32.06 1.42
N ASN A 352 -8.43 32.44 1.85
CA ASN A 352 -9.19 33.66 1.52
C ASN A 352 -8.56 35.02 1.89
N SER A 353 -7.27 35.08 2.21
CA SER A 353 -6.56 36.34 2.36
C SER A 353 -5.44 36.37 1.35
N ASN A 354 -5.36 37.44 0.56
CA ASN A 354 -4.31 37.74 -0.43
C ASN A 354 -2.88 37.88 0.18
N SER A 355 -2.52 37.04 1.14
CA SER A 355 -1.20 36.89 1.72
C SER A 355 -0.41 35.79 0.99
N ARG A 356 0.91 35.77 1.20
CA ARG A 356 1.77 34.65 0.76
C ARG A 356 1.61 33.41 1.65
N SER A 357 0.70 33.43 2.62
CA SER A 357 0.64 32.47 3.73
C SER A 357 -0.67 31.68 3.77
N GLY A 358 -0.58 30.37 4.01
CA GLY A 358 -1.71 29.44 4.06
C GLY A 358 -1.96 28.69 2.74
N GLY A 359 -2.57 27.51 2.81
CA GLY A 359 -2.83 26.63 1.65
C GLY A 359 -1.61 25.82 1.19
N LEU A 360 -1.61 25.42 -0.08
CA LEU A 360 -0.48 24.78 -0.78
C LEU A 360 0.47 25.80 -1.44
N SER A 361 0.09 27.08 -1.52
CA SER A 361 0.88 28.16 -2.10
C SER A 361 1.37 27.80 -3.53
N ASP A 362 2.63 28.09 -3.84
CA ASP A 362 3.22 27.86 -5.16
C ASP A 362 3.46 26.37 -5.49
N HIS A 363 2.87 25.42 -4.74
CA HIS A 363 3.02 23.97 -4.96
C HIS A 363 1.85 23.31 -5.70
N SER A 364 0.75 24.04 -5.96
CA SER A 364 -0.41 23.56 -6.73
C SER A 364 -0.97 24.64 -7.67
N LEU A 365 -1.45 24.23 -8.85
CA LEU A 365 -2.23 25.08 -9.74
C LEU A 365 -3.54 25.57 -9.11
N MET A 366 -4.19 24.76 -8.27
CA MET A 366 -5.43 25.14 -7.59
C MET A 366 -5.18 26.07 -6.39
N ASP A 367 -4.02 26.71 -6.37
CA ASP A 367 -3.54 27.70 -5.40
C ASP A 367 -2.68 28.72 -6.18
N ARG A 368 -1.72 29.37 -5.55
CA ARG A 368 -0.84 30.38 -6.16
C ARG A 368 0.05 29.83 -7.27
N GLY A 369 0.18 28.51 -7.43
CA GLY A 369 0.91 27.91 -8.55
C GLY A 369 0.37 28.31 -9.93
N ALA A 370 -0.86 28.79 -10.03
CA ALA A 370 -1.38 29.43 -11.25
C ALA A 370 -0.55 30.66 -11.69
N TYR A 371 0.13 31.32 -10.75
CA TYR A 371 0.97 32.50 -10.99
C TYR A 371 2.46 32.17 -11.19
N GLY A 372 2.80 30.88 -11.39
CA GLY A 372 4.18 30.43 -11.62
C GLY A 372 4.88 31.06 -12.83
N SER A 373 6.21 31.08 -12.79
CA SER A 373 7.07 31.55 -13.87
C SER A 373 8.40 30.77 -13.92
N ARG A 374 8.92 30.49 -15.12
CA ARG A 374 10.23 29.83 -15.32
C ARG A 374 11.41 30.81 -15.18
N LYS A 375 11.17 32.08 -15.45
CA LYS A 375 12.18 33.15 -15.44
C LYS A 375 11.79 34.30 -14.50
N GLU A 376 12.73 35.20 -14.27
CA GLU A 376 12.41 36.48 -13.63
C GLU A 376 11.27 37.16 -14.40
N VAL A 377 10.28 37.70 -13.68
CA VAL A 377 9.13 38.33 -14.32
C VAL A 377 9.62 39.55 -15.09
N ASP A 378 9.30 39.56 -16.37
CA ASP A 378 9.62 40.66 -17.28
C ASP A 378 8.32 41.19 -17.87
N VAL A 379 7.98 42.44 -17.54
CA VAL A 379 6.77 43.10 -18.02
C VAL A 379 6.82 43.40 -19.53
N ASP A 380 8.00 43.30 -20.14
CA ASP A 380 8.22 43.51 -21.57
C ASP A 380 8.30 42.22 -22.39
N ASP A 381 8.38 41.04 -21.76
CA ASP A 381 8.37 39.72 -22.41
C ASP A 381 7.14 38.89 -21.99
N PRO A 382 6.14 38.74 -22.88
CA PRO A 382 4.92 37.98 -22.60
C PRO A 382 5.13 36.52 -22.22
N THR A 383 6.27 35.94 -22.57
CA THR A 383 6.62 34.56 -22.20
C THR A 383 7.14 34.44 -20.76
N ASN A 384 7.38 35.57 -20.09
CA ASN A 384 7.88 35.65 -18.71
C ASN A 384 6.91 36.42 -17.79
N TYR A 385 5.63 36.52 -18.15
CA TYR A 385 4.62 37.09 -17.27
C TYR A 385 4.33 36.19 -16.06
N ILE A 386 3.80 36.79 -15.00
CA ILE A 386 3.29 36.04 -13.86
C ILE A 386 2.15 35.11 -14.31
N GLY A 387 2.29 33.81 -14.05
CA GLY A 387 1.38 32.78 -14.56
C GLY A 387 1.60 32.38 -16.02
N ALA A 388 2.64 32.89 -16.70
CA ALA A 388 3.02 32.41 -18.03
C ALA A 388 3.57 30.97 -18.01
N SER A 389 3.91 30.44 -16.82
CA SER A 389 4.33 29.05 -16.65
C SER A 389 3.74 28.50 -15.34
N PRO A 390 2.47 28.06 -15.34
CA PRO A 390 1.84 27.55 -14.14
C PRO A 390 2.56 26.32 -13.60
N VAL A 391 2.48 26.16 -12.29
CA VAL A 391 2.95 24.99 -11.58
C VAL A 391 1.99 23.84 -11.80
N HIS A 392 2.50 22.63 -11.64
CA HIS A 392 1.73 21.42 -11.66
C HIS A 392 0.66 21.32 -10.55
N LEU A 393 -0.48 20.67 -10.84
CA LEU A 393 -1.46 20.19 -9.86
C LEU A 393 -0.78 19.39 -8.75
N ASP A 394 -1.31 19.46 -7.52
CA ASP A 394 -0.94 18.58 -6.41
C ASP A 394 -1.55 17.17 -6.54
N ALA A 395 -1.10 16.23 -5.70
CA ALA A 395 -1.57 14.84 -5.72
C ALA A 395 -3.08 14.69 -5.46
N TYR A 396 -3.70 15.53 -4.62
CA TYR A 396 -5.14 15.45 -4.35
C TYR A 396 -5.94 15.81 -5.60
N SER A 397 -5.59 16.94 -6.22
CA SER A 397 -6.25 17.40 -7.45
C SER A 397 -6.10 16.37 -8.58
N LYS A 398 -4.89 15.80 -8.75
CA LYS A 398 -4.66 14.70 -9.71
C LYS A 398 -5.51 13.46 -9.44
N MET A 399 -5.61 13.02 -8.19
CA MET A 399 -6.46 11.90 -7.79
C MET A 399 -7.94 12.19 -8.13
N LYS A 400 -8.42 13.41 -7.91
CA LYS A 400 -9.80 13.81 -8.27
C LYS A 400 -10.03 13.78 -9.78
N LEU A 401 -9.01 14.07 -10.58
CA LEU A 401 -9.04 13.92 -12.03
C LEU A 401 -8.84 12.47 -12.51
N GLY A 402 -8.73 11.51 -11.59
CA GLY A 402 -8.67 10.08 -11.92
C GLY A 402 -7.26 9.51 -12.11
N VAL A 403 -6.20 10.25 -11.75
CA VAL A 403 -4.84 9.67 -11.77
C VAL A 403 -4.79 8.43 -10.87
N PRO A 404 -4.24 7.29 -11.36
CA PRO A 404 -4.24 6.04 -10.60
C PRO A 404 -3.66 6.20 -9.20
N VAL A 405 -4.39 5.70 -8.21
CA VAL A 405 -3.97 5.69 -6.81
C VAL A 405 -3.69 4.26 -6.37
N GLU A 406 -2.51 4.02 -5.82
CA GLU A 406 -2.13 2.75 -5.22
C GLU A 406 -2.11 2.89 -3.69
N GLU A 407 -2.97 2.14 -3.01
CA GLU A 407 -2.98 2.11 -1.56
C GLU A 407 -1.82 1.29 -1.01
N VAL A 408 -1.16 1.82 0.02
CA VAL A 408 -0.10 1.14 0.77
C VAL A 408 -0.75 0.33 1.88
N ALA A 409 -0.99 -0.96 1.62
CA ALA A 409 -1.62 -1.88 2.56
C ALA A 409 -0.64 -2.70 3.42
N THR A 410 0.58 -2.91 2.91
CA THR A 410 1.67 -3.66 3.56
C THR A 410 3.00 -2.97 3.30
N GLU A 411 4.05 -3.42 4.00
CA GLU A 411 5.40 -3.02 3.68
C GLU A 411 5.74 -3.33 2.23
N LYS A 412 6.35 -2.35 1.55
CA LYS A 412 6.81 -2.50 0.17
C LYS A 412 7.83 -1.44 -0.16
N GLU A 413 8.68 -1.76 -1.12
CA GLU A 413 9.58 -0.79 -1.72
C GLU A 413 9.16 -0.56 -3.17
N VAL A 414 9.07 0.70 -3.56
CA VAL A 414 8.54 1.13 -4.86
C VAL A 414 9.44 2.19 -5.49
N ASP A 415 9.55 2.15 -6.81
CA ASP A 415 10.11 3.27 -7.56
C ASP A 415 8.95 4.17 -7.99
N ILE A 416 8.92 5.38 -7.42
CA ILE A 416 7.93 6.40 -7.75
C ILE A 416 8.43 7.15 -8.98
N GLU A 417 7.75 6.94 -10.11
CA GLU A 417 8.05 7.64 -11.35
C GLU A 417 7.71 9.12 -11.23
N ASP A 418 8.41 9.95 -12.01
CA ASP A 418 8.09 11.36 -12.04
C ASP A 418 6.74 11.62 -12.71
N ILE A 419 6.32 12.85 -12.51
CA ILE A 419 5.03 13.40 -12.88
C ILE A 419 4.74 13.44 -14.39
N SER A 420 5.79 13.47 -15.24
CA SER A 420 5.63 13.49 -16.69
C SER A 420 5.52 12.09 -17.32
N SER A 421 5.68 11.03 -16.51
CA SER A 421 5.59 9.66 -16.99
C SER A 421 4.14 9.25 -17.29
N LYS A 422 3.94 8.49 -18.38
CA LYS A 422 2.65 7.87 -18.68
C LYS A 422 2.22 6.80 -17.67
N ASN A 423 3.15 6.27 -16.87
CA ASN A 423 2.84 5.32 -15.80
C ASN A 423 2.77 6.00 -14.43
N GLN A 424 2.58 7.33 -14.39
CA GLN A 424 2.44 8.05 -13.14
C GLN A 424 1.27 7.48 -12.33
N LYS A 425 1.52 7.30 -11.04
CA LYS A 425 0.53 6.98 -10.03
C LYS A 425 0.83 7.72 -8.73
N ILE A 426 -0.20 7.90 -7.93
CA ILE A 426 -0.12 8.48 -6.59
C ILE A 426 -0.18 7.35 -5.58
N TYR A 427 0.62 7.43 -4.52
CA TYR A 427 0.55 6.46 -3.44
C TYR A 427 -0.27 7.00 -2.28
N LYS A 428 -1.27 6.24 -1.83
CA LYS A 428 -2.11 6.57 -0.69
C LYS A 428 -1.66 5.79 0.54
N VAL A 429 -1.27 6.49 1.59
CA VAL A 429 -0.88 5.90 2.88
C VAL A 429 -1.99 6.16 3.91
N PRO A 430 -2.63 5.12 4.45
CA PRO A 430 -3.63 5.27 5.51
C PRO A 430 -3.04 5.85 6.81
N VAL A 431 -3.91 6.33 7.70
CA VAL A 431 -3.57 6.72 9.07
C VAL A 431 -3.83 5.55 10.03
N LYS A 432 -3.00 5.38 11.07
CA LYS A 432 -3.03 4.21 11.96
C LYS A 432 -4.34 4.03 12.75
N GLU A 433 -4.96 5.12 13.18
CA GLU A 433 -6.14 5.10 14.08
C GLU A 433 -7.36 5.80 13.49
N ASP A 434 -7.36 6.11 12.19
CA ASP A 434 -8.49 6.77 11.58
C ASP A 434 -9.66 5.82 11.35
N LYS A 435 -10.65 5.90 12.25
CA LYS A 435 -11.91 5.13 12.16
C LYS A 435 -12.86 5.68 11.09
N THR A 436 -12.63 6.88 10.59
CA THR A 436 -13.51 7.56 9.62
C THR A 436 -13.13 7.25 8.17
N GLY A 437 -11.84 6.98 7.92
CA GLY A 437 -11.28 6.86 6.57
C GLY A 437 -11.14 8.20 5.83
N GLU A 438 -11.40 9.31 6.51
CA GLU A 438 -11.32 10.67 5.95
C GLU A 438 -9.90 11.25 6.03
N ASN A 439 -8.97 10.63 6.76
CA ASN A 439 -7.59 11.06 6.92
C ASN A 439 -6.62 10.08 6.27
N TYR A 440 -5.78 10.59 5.37
CA TYR A 440 -4.76 9.80 4.69
C TYR A 440 -3.66 10.72 4.14
N TYR A 441 -2.56 10.12 3.69
CA TYR A 441 -1.50 10.84 2.99
C TYR A 441 -1.47 10.43 1.52
N LEU A 442 -1.20 11.39 0.64
CA LEU A 442 -0.92 11.16 -0.78
C LEU A 442 0.53 11.51 -1.06
N ILE A 443 1.20 10.67 -1.84
CA ILE A 443 2.63 10.76 -2.10
C ILE A 443 2.87 10.75 -3.60
N GLU A 444 3.71 11.68 -4.06
CA GLU A 444 4.14 11.77 -5.45
C GLU A 444 5.58 12.27 -5.58
N ASN A 445 6.17 12.05 -6.74
CA ASN A 445 7.52 12.49 -7.07
C ASN A 445 7.47 13.80 -7.91
N ARG A 446 7.89 14.91 -7.31
CA ARG A 446 7.95 16.24 -7.93
C ARG A 446 9.34 16.51 -8.48
N GLN A 447 9.40 17.09 -9.68
CA GLN A 447 10.66 17.31 -10.40
C GLN A 447 10.91 18.78 -10.71
N GLY A 448 12.11 19.14 -11.15
CA GLY A 448 12.49 20.51 -11.51
C GLY A 448 12.47 20.82 -13.00
N PHE A 449 11.66 20.08 -13.78
CA PHE A 449 11.49 20.23 -15.22
C PHE A 449 9.99 20.18 -15.58
N GLY A 450 9.64 20.48 -16.84
CA GLY A 450 8.24 20.50 -17.27
C GLY A 450 7.48 21.70 -16.70
N PHE A 451 6.20 21.52 -16.32
CA PHE A 451 5.43 22.59 -15.68
C PHE A 451 5.87 22.89 -14.23
N ASP A 452 6.55 21.95 -13.56
CA ASP A 452 7.10 22.22 -12.24
C ASP A 452 8.29 23.22 -12.24
N GLU A 453 8.86 23.55 -13.41
CA GLU A 453 9.81 24.66 -13.54
C GLU A 453 9.20 26.01 -13.11
N GLY A 454 7.87 26.14 -13.19
CA GLY A 454 7.11 27.32 -12.78
C GLY A 454 7.18 27.65 -11.29
N ARG A 455 7.67 26.72 -10.43
CA ARG A 455 7.79 26.90 -8.97
C ARG A 455 8.89 27.86 -8.52
N ARG A 456 9.59 28.48 -9.47
CA ARG A 456 10.66 29.44 -9.17
C ARG A 456 10.04 30.72 -8.62
N ASP A 457 10.56 31.22 -7.50
CA ASP A 457 10.13 32.49 -6.92
C ASP A 457 10.37 33.64 -7.93
N PRO A 458 9.31 34.23 -8.49
CA PRO A 458 9.44 35.20 -9.59
C PRO A 458 10.11 36.51 -9.16
N TYR A 459 10.19 36.79 -7.84
CA TYR A 459 10.67 38.05 -7.29
C TYR A 459 12.03 37.93 -6.58
N ASN A 460 12.59 36.72 -6.45
CA ASN A 460 13.84 36.48 -5.76
C ASN A 460 14.97 36.05 -6.71
N LYS A 461 15.77 37.03 -7.15
CA LYS A 461 16.92 36.83 -8.04
C LYS A 461 17.97 35.83 -7.54
N LYS A 462 17.97 35.48 -6.24
CA LYS A 462 18.89 34.49 -5.66
C LYS A 462 18.40 33.05 -5.77
N ARG A 463 17.15 32.82 -6.19
CA ARG A 463 16.56 31.48 -6.32
C ARG A 463 16.59 31.04 -7.78
N THR A 464 17.61 30.24 -8.09
CA THR A 464 17.92 29.79 -9.46
C THR A 464 17.53 28.34 -9.73
N SER A 465 17.09 27.58 -8.73
CA SER A 465 16.73 26.15 -8.87
C SER A 465 15.36 25.83 -8.27
N THR A 466 14.60 25.00 -8.97
CA THR A 466 13.37 24.37 -8.47
C THR A 466 13.71 23.13 -7.64
N SER A 467 13.07 22.97 -6.48
CA SER A 467 13.24 21.78 -5.66
C SER A 467 12.66 20.54 -6.35
N LYS A 468 13.32 19.39 -6.15
CA LYS A 468 12.87 18.05 -6.56
C LYS A 468 12.85 17.13 -5.36
N GLY A 469 11.99 16.12 -5.37
CA GLY A 469 11.84 15.22 -4.22
C GLY A 469 10.47 14.56 -4.18
N ILE A 470 10.29 13.77 -3.13
CA ILE A 470 8.99 13.21 -2.77
C ILE A 470 8.17 14.27 -2.03
N ALA A 471 7.03 14.64 -2.59
CA ALA A 471 6.04 15.48 -1.93
C ALA A 471 5.03 14.60 -1.19
N ILE A 472 4.67 15.03 0.02
CA ILE A 472 3.71 14.32 0.87
C ILE A 472 2.58 15.29 1.21
N TYR A 473 1.37 14.92 0.84
CA TYR A 473 0.16 15.70 1.11
C TYR A 473 -0.65 14.99 2.17
N ARG A 474 -0.93 15.64 3.29
CA ARG A 474 -1.97 15.19 4.22
C ARG A 474 -3.33 15.59 3.66
N ILE A 475 -4.24 14.63 3.62
CA ILE A 475 -5.63 14.83 3.24
C ILE A 475 -6.52 14.65 4.46
N ASN A 476 -7.48 15.56 4.61
CA ASN A 476 -8.53 15.47 5.62
C ASN A 476 -9.87 15.77 4.97
N ASP A 477 -10.51 14.72 4.45
CA ASP A 477 -11.79 14.78 3.76
C ASP A 477 -12.96 15.15 4.70
N PHE A 478 -12.75 15.32 6.00
CA PHE A 478 -13.72 16.00 6.87
C PHE A 478 -13.93 17.45 6.43
N TYR A 479 -12.85 18.12 6.00
CA TYR A 479 -12.86 19.48 5.46
C TYR A 479 -13.04 19.53 3.94
N LYS A 480 -13.43 18.42 3.29
CA LYS A 480 -13.59 18.38 1.82
C LYS A 480 -14.57 19.42 1.27
N ASN A 481 -15.56 19.83 2.07
CA ASN A 481 -16.58 20.82 1.72
C ASN A 481 -16.31 22.22 2.29
N VAL A 482 -15.16 22.42 2.95
CA VAL A 482 -14.73 23.73 3.45
C VAL A 482 -13.66 24.24 2.48
N GLY A 483 -13.76 25.48 2.02
CA GLY A 483 -12.62 26.18 1.40
C GLY A 483 -11.46 26.23 2.40
N ASN A 484 -10.22 26.35 1.94
CA ASN A 484 -9.09 26.36 2.88
C ASN A 484 -9.22 27.57 3.84
N VAL A 485 -9.17 27.29 5.14
CA VAL A 485 -9.28 28.27 6.24
C VAL A 485 -7.89 28.71 6.72
N GLY A 486 -7.79 29.81 7.46
CA GLY A 486 -6.57 30.62 7.58
C GLY A 486 -5.32 30.01 8.15
N ALA A 487 -4.22 30.76 8.04
CA ALA A 487 -2.94 30.41 8.64
C ALA A 487 -3.01 30.14 10.16
N SER A 488 -4.06 30.62 10.86
CA SER A 488 -4.32 30.30 12.28
C SER A 488 -4.82 28.86 12.53
N VAL A 489 -5.16 28.13 11.46
CA VAL A 489 -5.70 26.76 11.47
C VAL A 489 -5.01 25.87 10.44
N TYR A 490 -3.73 26.10 10.14
CA TYR A 490 -2.92 25.16 9.34
C TYR A 490 -3.04 23.73 9.90
N GLY A 491 -3.24 22.75 9.02
CA GLY A 491 -3.59 21.38 9.41
C GLY A 491 -5.07 21.13 9.72
N GLU A 492 -5.95 22.14 9.68
CA GLU A 492 -7.42 21.99 9.72
C GLU A 492 -8.01 22.33 8.34
N GLN A 493 -7.38 21.80 7.30
CA GLN A 493 -7.66 22.04 5.89
C GLN A 493 -7.81 20.70 5.15
N ASN A 494 -8.42 20.72 3.96
CA ASN A 494 -8.62 19.50 3.19
C ASN A 494 -7.29 18.92 2.68
N VAL A 495 -6.37 19.78 2.22
CA VAL A 495 -5.09 19.37 1.66
C VAL A 495 -3.99 20.22 2.27
N THR A 496 -2.95 19.57 2.78
CA THR A 496 -1.78 20.24 3.39
C THR A 496 -0.50 19.57 2.88
N LEU A 497 0.48 20.35 2.42
CA LEU A 497 1.81 19.84 2.08
C LEU A 497 2.64 19.70 3.36
N ILE A 498 3.23 18.53 3.58
CA ILE A 498 4.18 18.31 4.68
C ILE A 498 5.58 18.66 4.16
N GLU A 499 6.15 19.76 4.65
CA GLU A 499 7.53 20.13 4.29
C GLU A 499 8.52 19.18 5.00
N ALA A 500 9.58 18.77 4.30
CA ALA A 500 10.53 17.80 4.87
C ALA A 500 11.26 18.35 6.11
N ASP A 501 11.47 19.67 6.19
CA ASP A 501 12.16 20.33 7.29
C ASP A 501 11.26 20.89 8.40
N GLU A 502 9.97 20.53 8.42
CA GLU A 502 9.05 20.97 9.48
C GLU A 502 9.59 20.60 10.87
N ILE A 503 10.14 19.40 11.06
CA ILE A 503 10.71 18.94 12.35
C ILE A 503 11.79 19.89 12.85
N ILE A 504 12.64 20.36 11.95
CA ILE A 504 13.79 21.22 12.27
C ILE A 504 13.30 22.62 12.64
N LYS A 505 12.28 23.11 11.94
CA LYS A 505 11.76 24.48 12.12
C LYS A 505 10.69 24.59 13.21
N GLY A 506 10.08 23.47 13.59
CA GLY A 506 8.94 23.40 14.53
C GLY A 506 7.63 23.98 14.00
N ALA A 507 7.60 24.47 12.76
CA ALA A 507 6.44 25.01 12.07
C ALA A 507 6.73 25.09 10.56
N PRO A 508 5.71 24.98 9.69
CA PRO A 508 5.87 25.08 8.24
C PRO A 508 6.35 26.48 7.82
N SER A 509 7.21 26.53 6.79
CA SER A 509 7.59 27.77 6.10
C SER A 509 6.42 28.38 5.34
N LEU A 510 5.46 27.54 4.89
CA LEU A 510 4.25 27.97 4.18
C LEU A 510 3.36 28.89 5.04
N GLU A 511 3.31 28.70 6.36
CA GLU A 511 2.61 29.61 7.27
C GLU A 511 3.26 31.00 7.34
N LYS A 512 4.58 31.08 7.14
CA LYS A 512 5.36 32.32 7.30
C LYS A 512 5.40 33.17 6.02
N GLY A 513 4.71 32.76 4.95
CA GLY A 513 4.70 33.46 3.67
C GLY A 513 6.05 33.46 2.93
N THR A 514 6.99 32.62 3.39
CA THR A 514 8.29 32.41 2.77
C THR A 514 8.21 31.23 1.82
N VAL A 515 8.21 31.54 0.53
CA VAL A 515 7.97 30.62 -0.59
C VAL A 515 9.11 29.57 -0.75
N THR A 516 8.78 28.44 -1.40
CA THR A 516 9.58 27.32 -1.98
C THR A 516 11.11 27.27 -1.81
N GLY A 517 11.61 26.07 -1.47
CA GLY A 517 13.05 25.77 -1.42
C GLY A 517 13.34 24.27 -1.42
N ASP A 518 14.63 23.91 -1.43
CA ASP A 518 15.15 22.54 -1.46
C ASP A 518 14.65 21.60 -0.35
N TYR A 519 14.02 22.17 0.68
CA TYR A 519 13.58 21.49 1.89
C TYR A 519 12.07 21.20 1.94
N ALA A 520 11.33 21.59 0.89
CA ALA A 520 9.90 21.30 0.79
C ALA A 520 9.59 19.81 0.54
N TYR A 521 10.56 19.04 0.03
CA TYR A 521 10.36 17.65 -0.40
C TYR A 521 11.41 16.72 0.19
N PHE A 522 11.00 15.48 0.43
CA PHE A 522 11.88 14.44 0.97
C PHE A 522 12.83 13.93 -0.10
N LYS A 523 14.12 13.85 0.21
CA LYS A 523 15.15 13.40 -0.74
C LYS A 523 16.33 12.74 -0.02
N LYS A 524 17.03 11.85 -0.73
CA LYS A 524 18.23 11.19 -0.20
C LYS A 524 19.39 12.17 -0.04
N GLY A 525 20.20 11.98 1.00
CA GLY A 525 21.48 12.69 1.19
C GLY A 525 21.38 13.98 2.01
N GLN A 526 20.19 14.32 2.52
CA GLN A 526 20.01 15.35 3.54
C GLN A 526 19.62 14.69 4.85
N GLU A 527 20.48 14.83 5.87
CA GLU A 527 20.31 14.18 7.17
C GLU A 527 18.99 14.62 7.83
N GLY A 528 18.15 13.64 8.15
CA GLY A 528 16.81 13.87 8.74
C GLY A 528 15.71 14.27 7.74
N LEU A 529 16.02 14.50 6.47
CA LEU A 529 15.07 15.00 5.45
C LEU A 529 14.75 13.98 4.35
N ASN A 530 15.09 12.71 4.59
CA ASN A 530 14.80 11.58 3.73
C ASN A 530 13.75 10.62 4.32
N LEU A 531 13.26 10.90 5.53
CA LEU A 531 12.41 10.02 6.31
C LEU A 531 11.14 10.75 6.75
N PHE A 532 10.00 10.16 6.45
CA PHE A 532 8.68 10.60 6.90
C PHE A 532 8.12 9.58 7.90
N THR A 533 7.96 10.03 9.15
CA THR A 533 7.39 9.28 10.26
C THR A 533 6.28 10.09 10.94
N GLY A 534 5.70 9.56 12.03
CA GLY A 534 4.79 10.34 12.86
C GLY A 534 5.42 11.61 13.44
N ASP A 535 6.72 11.57 13.75
CA ASP A 535 7.46 12.73 14.28
C ASP A 535 7.75 13.80 13.22
N SER A 536 7.59 13.46 11.93
CA SER A 536 7.76 14.38 10.80
C SER A 536 6.71 15.48 10.69
N ASN A 537 5.85 15.62 11.70
CA ASN A 537 4.58 16.31 11.59
C ASN A 537 4.30 17.26 12.78
N PRO A 538 5.19 18.23 13.08
CA PRO A 538 5.08 19.08 14.27
C PRO A 538 3.90 20.07 14.22
N SER A 539 3.30 20.26 13.04
CA SER A 539 2.29 21.29 12.77
C SER A 539 0.85 20.84 13.05
N ILE A 540 0.59 19.56 13.33
CA ILE A 540 -0.76 19.05 13.61
C ILE A 540 -1.08 19.11 15.12
N LYS A 541 -2.12 19.88 15.47
CA LYS A 541 -2.69 19.98 16.83
C LYS A 541 -3.36 18.70 17.35
N ASN A 542 -3.42 17.63 16.55
CA ASN A 542 -4.01 16.34 16.93
C ASN A 542 -2.94 15.22 16.94
N PRO A 543 -2.44 14.82 18.12
CA PRO A 543 -1.36 13.85 18.27
C PRO A 543 -1.74 12.41 17.91
N ASP A 544 -2.96 12.13 17.42
CA ASP A 544 -3.42 10.76 17.13
C ASP A 544 -3.45 10.41 15.63
N LEU A 545 -3.10 11.34 14.73
CA LEU A 545 -3.18 11.16 13.27
C LEU A 545 -1.80 11.01 12.62
N TYR A 546 -1.21 9.82 12.71
CA TYR A 546 0.08 9.47 12.10
C TYR A 546 -0.04 8.44 10.97
N PRO A 547 0.89 8.45 10.00
CA PRO A 547 0.87 7.49 8.90
C PRO A 547 0.99 6.05 9.43
N LYS A 548 0.17 5.16 8.88
CA LYS A 548 0.21 3.72 9.18
C LYS A 548 1.54 3.08 8.75
N PHE A 549 2.18 3.63 7.73
CA PHE A 549 3.50 3.22 7.26
C PHE A 549 4.44 4.41 7.22
N MET A 550 5.64 4.27 7.79
CA MET A 550 6.73 5.22 7.59
C MET A 550 7.21 5.14 6.14
N MET A 551 7.76 6.24 5.63
CA MET A 551 8.30 6.30 4.28
C MET A 551 9.75 6.79 4.33
N ALA A 552 10.67 6.06 3.68
CA ALA A 552 12.06 6.48 3.54
C ALA A 552 12.49 6.53 2.06
N VAL A 553 13.15 7.62 1.66
CA VAL A 553 13.73 7.76 0.33
C VAL A 553 15.06 7.03 0.27
N GLN A 554 15.09 5.93 -0.49
CA GLN A 554 16.19 4.97 -0.58
C GLN A 554 17.24 5.35 -1.61
N SER A 555 16.86 5.91 -2.76
CA SER A 555 17.78 6.37 -3.80
C SER A 555 17.08 7.21 -4.86
N GLU A 556 17.87 8.00 -5.60
CA GLU A 556 17.44 8.69 -6.82
C GLU A 556 18.03 7.95 -8.02
N LEU A 557 17.18 7.59 -8.99
CA LEU A 557 17.53 6.80 -10.18
C LEU A 557 17.03 7.53 -11.43
N GLY A 558 17.79 8.54 -11.86
CA GLY A 558 17.36 9.42 -12.95
C GLY A 558 16.13 10.25 -12.53
N VAL A 559 15.00 10.07 -13.21
CA VAL A 559 13.72 10.73 -12.87
C VAL A 559 12.91 9.96 -11.81
N LYS A 560 13.31 8.74 -11.46
CA LYS A 560 12.62 7.91 -10.47
C LYS A 560 13.20 8.09 -9.07
N MET A 561 12.34 8.01 -8.05
CA MET A 561 12.76 7.96 -6.66
C MET A 561 12.35 6.64 -6.02
N SER A 562 13.32 5.90 -5.51
CA SER A 562 13.09 4.63 -4.83
C SER A 562 12.74 4.90 -3.37
N VAL A 563 11.62 4.35 -2.92
CA VAL A 563 11.00 4.63 -1.62
C VAL A 563 10.59 3.33 -0.93
N SER A 564 10.85 3.21 0.37
CA SER A 564 10.36 2.09 1.19
C SER A 564 9.25 2.54 2.13
N PHE A 565 8.14 1.81 2.13
CA PHE A 565 7.07 1.87 3.12
C PHE A 565 7.28 0.78 4.16
N ILE A 566 7.40 1.16 5.42
CA ILE A 566 7.78 0.28 6.54
C ILE A 566 6.76 0.48 7.66
N ASP A 567 6.34 -0.59 8.32
CA ASP A 567 5.45 -0.48 9.48
C ASP A 567 6.23 0.14 10.66
N PRO A 568 5.76 1.29 11.22
CA PRO A 568 6.44 1.99 12.32
C PRO A 568 6.55 1.17 13.60
N THR A 569 5.77 0.10 13.75
CA THR A 569 5.84 -0.77 14.93
C THR A 569 7.00 -1.76 14.85
N LEU A 570 7.55 -1.98 13.65
CA LEU A 570 8.69 -2.87 13.48
C LEU A 570 9.99 -2.13 13.77
N LYS A 571 10.92 -2.83 14.42
CA LYS A 571 12.29 -2.35 14.50
C LYS A 571 12.93 -2.51 13.11
N HIS A 572 13.60 -1.49 12.61
CA HIS A 572 14.19 -1.50 11.28
C HIS A 572 15.59 -0.88 11.28
N GLY A 573 16.38 -1.18 10.26
CA GLY A 573 17.73 -0.62 10.12
C GLY A 573 18.48 -1.15 8.90
N GLU A 574 19.76 -0.81 8.82
CA GLU A 574 20.72 -1.36 7.87
C GLU A 574 21.92 -1.87 8.66
N PHE A 575 22.41 -3.06 8.31
CA PHE A 575 23.60 -3.66 8.92
C PHE A 575 24.49 -4.22 7.81
N GLU A 576 25.73 -3.74 7.74
CA GLU A 576 26.75 -4.22 6.78
C GLU A 576 26.24 -4.29 5.32
N GLY A 577 25.52 -3.25 4.89
CA GLY A 577 24.99 -3.14 3.52
C GLY A 577 23.69 -3.91 3.26
N VAL A 578 23.01 -4.39 4.32
CA VAL A 578 21.77 -5.16 4.25
C VAL A 578 20.70 -4.52 5.14
N SER A 579 19.58 -4.11 4.54
CA SER A 579 18.42 -3.62 5.30
C SER A 579 17.70 -4.74 6.02
N PHE A 580 17.13 -4.49 7.20
CA PHE A 580 16.32 -5.47 7.93
C PHE A 580 15.10 -4.85 8.62
N THR A 581 14.09 -5.69 8.90
CA THR A 581 13.00 -5.42 9.83
C THR A 581 12.83 -6.57 10.83
N TRP A 582 12.43 -6.26 12.06
CA TRP A 582 12.19 -7.21 13.14
C TRP A 582 10.79 -7.04 13.72
N ASN A 583 10.00 -8.11 13.64
CA ASN A 583 8.69 -8.23 14.27
C ASN A 583 8.79 -9.05 15.54
N GLU A 584 8.75 -8.38 16.69
CA GLU A 584 8.83 -9.03 17.99
C GLU A 584 7.61 -9.90 18.31
N THR A 585 6.42 -9.55 17.83
CA THR A 585 5.20 -10.33 18.08
C THR A 585 5.21 -11.63 17.30
N GLU A 586 5.55 -11.58 16.01
CA GLU A 586 5.57 -12.74 15.13
C GLU A 586 6.88 -13.53 15.18
N LYS A 587 7.92 -12.98 15.84
CA LYS A 587 9.23 -13.60 15.98
C LYS A 587 9.94 -13.79 14.63
N ILE A 588 9.74 -12.82 13.72
CA ILE A 588 10.23 -12.84 12.33
C ILE A 588 11.27 -11.73 12.12
N LEU A 589 12.44 -12.12 11.60
CA LEU A 589 13.46 -11.20 11.08
C LEU A 589 13.42 -11.24 9.55
N THR A 590 13.16 -10.10 8.91
CA THR A 590 13.15 -9.98 7.44
C THR A 590 14.40 -9.26 6.96
N LEU A 591 15.12 -9.87 6.02
CA LEU A 591 16.25 -9.28 5.33
C LEU A 591 15.80 -8.74 3.97
N GLY A 592 16.15 -7.49 3.70
CA GLY A 592 15.83 -6.78 2.46
C GLY A 592 16.93 -6.87 1.40
N LYS A 593 16.94 -5.91 0.47
CA LYS A 593 17.99 -5.83 -0.56
C LYS A 593 19.32 -5.40 0.05
N GLY A 594 20.41 -5.86 -0.52
CA GLY A 594 21.74 -5.49 -0.05
C GLY A 594 22.87 -6.25 -0.72
N SER A 595 24.09 -5.89 -0.35
CA SER A 595 25.28 -6.68 -0.64
C SER A 595 26.04 -6.82 0.67
N GLY A 596 25.89 -7.97 1.31
CA GLY A 596 26.53 -8.25 2.59
C GLY A 596 28.05 -8.17 2.43
N THR A 597 28.68 -7.38 3.30
CA THR A 597 30.15 -7.36 3.41
C THR A 597 30.65 -8.71 3.93
N THR A 598 31.97 -8.91 3.94
CA THR A 598 32.56 -10.12 4.54
C THR A 598 32.32 -10.24 6.06
N GLN A 599 31.85 -9.17 6.72
CA GLN A 599 31.52 -9.16 8.15
C GLN A 599 30.05 -9.48 8.43
N PHE A 600 29.19 -9.42 7.42
CA PHE A 600 27.76 -9.64 7.55
C PHE A 600 27.45 -11.06 8.05
N ASN A 601 26.81 -11.14 9.21
CA ASN A 601 26.18 -12.35 9.73
C ASN A 601 25.02 -11.96 10.65
N ILE A 602 24.03 -12.85 10.76
CA ILE A 602 22.78 -12.55 11.46
C ILE A 602 22.97 -12.48 12.98
N PRO A 603 23.80 -13.33 13.64
CA PRO A 603 24.08 -13.20 15.06
C PRO A 603 24.58 -11.80 15.47
N LYS A 604 25.51 -11.21 14.70
CA LYS A 604 25.96 -9.83 14.92
C LYS A 604 24.86 -8.82 14.65
N LEU A 605 24.09 -8.98 13.57
CA LEU A 605 22.97 -8.09 13.26
C LEU A 605 22.01 -8.01 14.45
N VAL A 606 21.58 -9.16 14.99
CA VAL A 606 20.63 -9.19 16.10
C VAL A 606 21.25 -8.64 17.39
N GLU A 607 22.52 -8.97 17.69
CA GLU A 607 23.23 -8.46 18.87
C GLU A 607 23.36 -6.94 18.86
N GLU A 608 23.92 -6.38 17.77
CA GLU A 608 24.18 -4.94 17.64
C GLU A 608 22.89 -4.13 17.58
N ASN A 609 21.81 -4.75 17.09
CA ASN A 609 20.49 -4.15 17.06
C ASN A 609 19.62 -4.58 18.24
N GLN A 610 20.17 -5.08 19.35
CA GLN A 610 19.43 -5.38 20.59
C GLN A 610 18.16 -6.24 20.35
N ILE A 611 18.27 -7.23 19.47
CA ILE A 611 17.25 -8.24 19.21
C ILE A 611 17.72 -9.53 19.89
N ASP A 612 16.89 -10.11 20.76
CA ASP A 612 17.23 -11.37 21.41
C ASP A 612 17.24 -12.52 20.38
N SER A 613 18.42 -13.04 20.06
CA SER A 613 18.59 -14.17 19.14
C SER A 613 17.75 -15.40 19.50
N LYS A 614 17.41 -15.62 20.78
CA LYS A 614 16.55 -16.72 21.23
C LYS A 614 15.09 -16.54 20.85
N GLN A 615 14.71 -15.34 20.42
CA GLN A 615 13.37 -15.04 19.98
C GLN A 615 13.20 -15.19 18.47
N VAL A 616 14.27 -15.18 17.66
CA VAL A 616 14.14 -15.26 16.20
C VAL A 616 13.79 -16.69 15.79
N GLN A 617 12.54 -16.91 15.38
CA GLN A 617 12.04 -18.22 14.97
C GLN A 617 12.00 -18.39 13.45
N THR A 618 11.83 -17.30 12.71
CA THR A 618 11.80 -17.29 11.25
C THR A 618 12.70 -16.19 10.70
N ILE A 619 13.46 -16.52 9.66
CA ILE A 619 14.18 -15.53 8.86
C ILE A 619 13.62 -15.53 7.44
N VAL A 620 13.30 -14.35 6.91
CA VAL A 620 12.78 -14.18 5.55
C VAL A 620 13.78 -13.41 4.70
N ILE A 621 14.22 -13.97 3.58
CA ILE A 621 15.08 -13.26 2.62
C ILE A 621 14.20 -12.71 1.51
N SER A 622 13.72 -11.49 1.70
CA SER A 622 12.64 -10.92 0.87
C SER A 622 13.05 -10.58 -0.57
N LYS A 623 14.36 -10.38 -0.81
CA LYS A 623 14.94 -10.02 -2.12
C LYS A 623 16.31 -10.69 -2.30
N PRO A 624 16.80 -10.84 -3.55
CA PRO A 624 18.13 -11.38 -3.81
C PRO A 624 19.22 -10.64 -3.03
N LEU A 625 19.95 -11.38 -2.21
CA LEU A 625 21.00 -10.89 -1.32
C LEU A 625 22.36 -11.41 -1.79
N LYS A 626 23.23 -10.50 -2.22
CA LYS A 626 24.57 -10.87 -2.71
C LYS A 626 25.52 -11.04 -1.54
N LEU A 627 26.16 -12.21 -1.45
CA LEU A 627 27.12 -12.53 -0.41
C LEU A 627 28.53 -12.68 -0.98
N THR A 628 29.51 -12.13 -0.26
CA THR A 628 30.94 -12.35 -0.51
C THR A 628 31.53 -13.40 0.44
N SER A 629 30.89 -13.60 1.58
CA SER A 629 31.14 -14.64 2.58
C SER A 629 29.80 -15.07 3.16
N ALA A 630 29.65 -16.35 3.52
CA ALA A 630 28.52 -16.85 4.29
C ALA A 630 28.97 -17.48 5.62
N LYS A 631 30.21 -17.18 6.04
CA LYS A 631 30.78 -17.62 7.29
C LYS A 631 29.87 -17.24 8.46
N SER A 632 29.49 -18.22 9.26
CA SER A 632 28.65 -18.06 10.46
C SER A 632 27.31 -17.34 10.21
N LEU A 633 26.77 -17.35 8.98
CA LEU A 633 25.61 -16.52 8.62
C LEU A 633 24.41 -16.69 9.56
N PHE A 634 24.11 -17.93 9.96
CA PHE A 634 23.03 -18.29 10.88
C PHE A 634 23.53 -18.92 12.18
N GLN A 635 24.83 -18.80 12.50
CA GLN A 635 25.44 -19.57 13.59
C GLN A 635 24.73 -19.35 14.95
N ASN A 636 24.48 -20.45 15.68
CA ASN A 636 23.91 -20.46 17.03
C ASN A 636 22.52 -19.81 17.16
N MET A 637 21.78 -19.63 16.07
CA MET A 637 20.37 -19.21 16.09
C MET A 637 19.48 -20.37 16.57
N SER A 638 19.61 -20.74 17.84
CA SER A 638 19.06 -21.98 18.41
C SER A 638 17.54 -22.11 18.37
N ALA A 639 16.81 -21.00 18.27
CA ALA A 639 15.35 -20.94 18.17
C ALA A 639 14.83 -20.88 16.71
N LEU A 640 15.72 -20.78 15.72
CA LEU A 640 15.38 -20.68 14.31
C LEU A 640 14.79 -21.99 13.80
N LYS A 641 13.52 -21.95 13.40
CA LYS A 641 12.75 -23.08 12.90
C LYS A 641 12.71 -23.11 11.37
N GLU A 642 12.74 -21.94 10.74
CA GLU A 642 12.47 -21.78 9.30
C GLU A 642 13.30 -20.64 8.69
N ILE A 643 13.82 -20.86 7.48
CA ILE A 643 14.42 -19.83 6.63
C ILE A 643 13.62 -19.79 5.33
N ARG A 644 12.84 -18.72 5.13
CA ARG A 644 12.00 -18.54 3.93
C ARG A 644 12.77 -17.84 2.83
N ASN A 645 12.50 -18.27 1.61
CA ASN A 645 13.09 -17.76 0.37
C ASN A 645 14.63 -17.83 0.37
N ILE A 646 15.18 -18.93 0.89
CA ILE A 646 16.63 -19.12 1.00
C ILE A 646 17.34 -19.10 -0.35
N GLU A 647 16.63 -19.41 -1.44
CA GLU A 647 17.07 -19.30 -2.83
C GLU A 647 17.42 -17.87 -3.26
N ASN A 648 16.98 -16.85 -2.51
CA ASN A 648 17.39 -15.47 -2.74
C ASN A 648 18.82 -15.18 -2.24
N LEU A 649 19.51 -16.11 -1.56
CA LEU A 649 20.94 -15.94 -1.26
C LEU A 649 21.78 -16.19 -2.51
N ASP A 650 22.31 -15.12 -3.11
CA ASP A 650 23.28 -15.24 -4.20
C ASP A 650 24.65 -15.61 -3.63
N THR A 651 24.93 -16.92 -3.68
CA THR A 651 26.15 -17.56 -3.19
C THR A 651 27.25 -17.70 -4.25
N SER A 652 27.02 -17.23 -5.49
CA SER A 652 27.92 -17.43 -6.64
C SER A 652 29.33 -16.82 -6.47
N LYS A 653 29.50 -15.93 -5.51
CA LYS A 653 30.78 -15.29 -5.17
C LYS A 653 31.33 -15.68 -3.79
N VAL A 654 30.63 -16.52 -3.04
CA VAL A 654 31.02 -16.91 -1.69
C VAL A 654 32.23 -17.84 -1.74
N THR A 655 33.23 -17.56 -0.91
CA THR A 655 34.45 -18.38 -0.79
C THR A 655 34.54 -19.12 0.56
N ASP A 656 33.84 -18.64 1.59
CA ASP A 656 33.82 -19.23 2.94
C ASP A 656 32.36 -19.40 3.41
N MET A 657 31.97 -20.64 3.71
CA MET A 657 30.68 -21.04 4.28
C MET A 657 30.86 -21.75 5.65
N SER A 658 32.03 -21.61 6.28
CA SER A 658 32.30 -22.25 7.57
C SER A 658 31.29 -21.81 8.63
N LEU A 659 30.83 -22.76 9.45
CA LEU A 659 29.87 -22.55 10.54
C LEU A 659 28.50 -21.95 10.12
N MET A 660 28.18 -21.87 8.82
CA MET A 660 27.02 -21.14 8.31
C MET A 660 25.70 -21.50 9.00
N PHE A 661 25.47 -22.80 9.22
CA PHE A 661 24.27 -23.34 9.90
C PHE A 661 24.61 -23.99 11.24
N SER A 662 25.81 -23.77 11.80
CA SER A 662 26.22 -24.45 13.02
C SER A 662 25.32 -24.05 14.21
N GLY A 663 24.87 -25.04 14.99
CA GLY A 663 24.14 -24.80 16.24
C GLY A 663 22.65 -24.48 16.08
N LEU A 664 22.06 -24.58 14.88
CA LEU A 664 20.61 -24.44 14.69
C LEU A 664 19.88 -25.65 15.30
N SER A 665 19.49 -25.52 16.56
CA SER A 665 18.90 -26.63 17.32
C SER A 665 17.41 -26.83 17.06
N ALA A 666 16.69 -25.86 16.50
CA ALA A 666 15.25 -25.95 16.24
C ALA A 666 14.87 -26.26 14.79
N ILE A 667 15.81 -26.19 13.84
CA ILE A 667 15.54 -26.42 12.43
C ILE A 667 15.43 -27.92 12.13
N THR A 668 14.43 -28.31 11.34
CA THR A 668 14.15 -29.72 11.00
C THR A 668 14.40 -30.06 9.53
N THR A 669 14.37 -29.06 8.64
CA THR A 669 14.60 -29.23 7.21
C THR A 669 15.47 -28.11 6.67
N LEU A 670 16.34 -28.42 5.72
CA LEU A 670 17.14 -27.45 4.99
C LEU A 670 17.22 -27.86 3.51
N ASP A 671 16.60 -27.07 2.64
CA ASP A 671 16.76 -27.17 1.19
C ASP A 671 17.81 -26.16 0.72
N LEU A 672 18.96 -26.66 0.26
CA LEU A 672 20.08 -25.86 -0.25
C LEU A 672 20.37 -26.17 -1.72
N SER A 673 19.40 -26.75 -2.45
CA SER A 673 19.53 -27.18 -3.84
C SER A 673 19.87 -26.04 -4.82
N THR A 674 19.66 -24.78 -4.44
CA THR A 674 19.95 -23.60 -5.26
C THR A 674 21.33 -23.00 -5.05
N PHE A 675 22.10 -23.48 -4.07
CA PHE A 675 23.38 -22.88 -3.70
C PHE A 675 24.47 -23.13 -4.74
N ASP A 676 25.21 -22.09 -5.12
CA ASP A 676 26.43 -22.21 -5.92
C ASP A 676 27.65 -22.30 -5.01
N THR A 677 28.20 -23.51 -4.92
CA THR A 677 29.38 -23.81 -4.10
C THR A 677 30.68 -23.86 -4.91
N SER A 678 30.66 -23.51 -6.21
CA SER A 678 31.78 -23.70 -7.13
C SER A 678 33.05 -22.92 -6.77
N ARG A 679 32.93 -21.87 -5.95
CA ARG A 679 34.04 -21.03 -5.48
C ARG A 679 34.38 -21.22 -4.01
N VAL A 680 33.64 -22.06 -3.30
CA VAL A 680 33.81 -22.23 -1.85
C VAL A 680 35.05 -23.05 -1.57
N THR A 681 35.97 -22.48 -0.80
CA THR A 681 37.22 -23.14 -0.39
C THR A 681 37.15 -23.65 1.05
N ASN A 682 36.22 -23.15 1.87
CA ASN A 682 36.06 -23.53 3.27
C ASN A 682 34.59 -23.78 3.65
N MET A 683 34.27 -24.99 4.13
CA MET A 683 32.95 -25.38 4.68
C MET A 683 33.05 -26.00 6.08
N ALA A 684 34.15 -25.75 6.81
CA ALA A 684 34.39 -26.38 8.11
C ALA A 684 33.20 -26.15 9.06
N TYR A 685 32.73 -27.22 9.71
CA TYR A 685 31.65 -27.20 10.70
C TYR A 685 30.30 -26.61 10.21
N MET A 686 30.08 -26.53 8.88
CA MET A 686 28.91 -25.85 8.31
C MET A 686 27.57 -26.34 8.89
N PHE A 687 27.43 -27.65 9.13
CA PHE A 687 26.24 -28.27 9.69
C PHE A 687 26.47 -28.82 11.11
N SER A 688 27.48 -28.33 11.84
CA SER A 688 27.79 -28.85 13.19
C SER A 688 26.65 -28.59 14.18
N ASP A 689 26.37 -29.58 15.02
CA ASP A 689 25.41 -29.48 16.14
C ASP A 689 23.95 -29.18 15.71
N LEU A 690 23.56 -29.62 14.52
CA LEU A 690 22.17 -29.60 14.06
C LEU A 690 21.36 -30.74 14.71
N LYS A 691 20.88 -30.49 15.93
CA LYS A 691 20.29 -31.53 16.80
C LYS A 691 18.97 -32.09 16.30
N ASN A 692 18.17 -31.32 15.56
CA ASN A 692 16.82 -31.72 15.13
C ASN A 692 16.64 -31.81 13.60
N LEU A 693 17.73 -31.64 12.82
CA LEU A 693 17.67 -31.72 11.37
C LEU A 693 17.33 -33.14 10.91
N ARG A 694 16.21 -33.30 10.19
CA ARG A 694 15.71 -34.58 9.65
C ARG A 694 15.98 -34.72 8.16
N GLU A 695 15.89 -33.64 7.41
CA GLU A 695 16.04 -33.63 5.96
C GLU A 695 17.03 -32.56 5.50
N LEU A 696 17.95 -32.95 4.62
CA LEU A 696 18.98 -32.07 4.08
C LEU A 696 19.14 -32.28 2.57
N ASP A 697 18.85 -31.26 1.77
CA ASP A 697 19.18 -31.25 0.34
C ASP A 697 20.46 -30.48 0.08
N ILE A 698 21.52 -31.19 -0.34
CA ILE A 698 22.82 -30.64 -0.74
C ILE A 698 23.19 -31.10 -2.16
N SER A 699 22.19 -31.36 -3.00
CA SER A 699 22.37 -31.85 -4.38
C SER A 699 23.10 -30.88 -5.31
N SER A 700 23.32 -29.63 -4.90
CA SER A 700 24.13 -28.64 -5.64
C SER A 700 25.60 -28.57 -5.20
N PHE A 701 25.98 -29.26 -4.12
CA PHE A 701 27.26 -29.05 -3.44
C PHE A 701 28.43 -29.74 -4.14
N LYS A 702 29.58 -29.06 -4.21
CA LYS A 702 30.83 -29.59 -4.81
C LYS A 702 31.88 -29.83 -3.72
N LEU A 703 31.92 -31.03 -3.14
CA LEU A 703 32.68 -31.31 -1.90
C LEU A 703 34.01 -32.03 -2.07
N ALA A 704 34.42 -32.39 -3.29
CA ALA A 704 35.56 -33.27 -3.57
C ALA A 704 36.94 -32.83 -3.00
N GLN A 705 37.08 -31.62 -2.45
CA GLN A 705 38.34 -31.10 -1.88
C GLN A 705 38.28 -30.76 -0.37
N GLN A 706 37.15 -31.00 0.31
CA GLN A 706 36.91 -30.52 1.68
C GLN A 706 37.36 -31.54 2.75
N LYS A 707 38.10 -31.09 3.78
CA LYS A 707 38.75 -31.99 4.76
C LYS A 707 38.17 -31.95 6.18
N ASP A 708 37.21 -31.06 6.47
CA ASP A 708 36.92 -30.61 7.84
C ASP A 708 35.45 -30.81 8.26
N ARG A 709 35.20 -31.79 9.16
CA ARG A 709 34.09 -31.87 10.14
C ARG A 709 32.73 -31.24 9.76
N ILE A 710 32.29 -31.38 8.52
CA ILE A 710 31.09 -30.71 7.98
C ILE A 710 29.82 -31.11 8.75
N PHE A 711 29.72 -32.38 9.14
CA PHE A 711 28.54 -33.01 9.78
C PHE A 711 28.76 -33.36 11.25
N GLU A 712 29.65 -32.65 11.96
CA GLU A 712 29.96 -32.96 13.35
C GLU A 712 28.72 -32.89 14.27
N ASN A 713 28.57 -33.87 15.15
CA ASN A 713 27.48 -33.98 16.12
C ASN A 713 26.05 -33.99 15.53
N ILE A 714 25.88 -34.32 14.25
CA ILE A 714 24.55 -34.58 13.67
C ILE A 714 24.12 -36.02 13.96
N LYS A 715 22.98 -36.18 14.65
CA LYS A 715 22.43 -37.48 15.06
C LYS A 715 21.03 -37.79 14.53
N SER A 716 20.30 -36.78 14.09
CA SER A 716 18.86 -36.84 13.78
C SER A 716 18.52 -36.98 12.30
N LEU A 717 19.50 -36.85 11.39
CA LEU A 717 19.24 -36.86 9.96
C LEU A 717 18.67 -38.21 9.48
N ASP A 718 17.55 -38.14 8.78
CA ASP A 718 16.80 -39.28 8.25
C ASP A 718 16.83 -39.34 6.71
N LYS A 719 16.91 -38.18 6.05
CA LYS A 719 16.96 -38.04 4.58
C LYS A 719 18.08 -37.10 4.16
N ILE A 720 18.79 -37.48 3.09
CA ILE A 720 19.81 -36.64 2.48
C ILE A 720 19.77 -36.75 0.95
N HIS A 721 19.80 -35.61 0.27
CA HIS A 721 19.92 -35.54 -1.20
C HIS A 721 21.34 -35.17 -1.58
N VAL A 722 22.00 -36.02 -2.35
CA VAL A 722 23.41 -35.88 -2.73
C VAL A 722 23.58 -36.00 -4.24
N ASN A 723 24.66 -35.41 -4.76
CA ASN A 723 24.99 -35.44 -6.19
C ASN A 723 26.22 -36.31 -6.49
N SER A 724 26.68 -36.30 -7.75
CA SER A 724 27.83 -37.06 -8.20
C SER A 724 29.19 -36.40 -7.92
N GLU A 725 29.20 -35.11 -7.55
CA GLU A 725 30.40 -34.36 -7.14
C GLU A 725 30.60 -34.40 -5.60
N PHE A 726 29.66 -35.03 -4.87
CA PHE A 726 29.70 -35.28 -3.45
C PHE A 726 30.42 -36.61 -3.18
N SER A 727 31.49 -36.58 -2.38
CA SER A 727 32.17 -37.80 -1.92
C SER A 727 32.52 -37.63 -0.44
N LEU A 728 32.18 -38.63 0.37
CA LEU A 728 32.51 -38.65 1.81
C LEU A 728 33.78 -39.45 2.10
N ARG A 729 34.42 -40.04 1.08
CA ARG A 729 35.67 -40.81 1.22
C ARG A 729 36.84 -39.88 1.58
N GLY A 730 37.33 -39.93 2.83
CA GLY A 730 38.51 -39.14 3.28
C GLY A 730 38.42 -38.62 4.72
N SER A 731 39.22 -37.63 5.11
CA SER A 731 39.32 -37.08 6.49
C SER A 731 38.01 -36.52 7.09
N ALA A 732 36.93 -36.42 6.30
CA ALA A 732 35.57 -36.13 6.75
C ALA A 732 34.98 -37.21 7.69
N VAL A 733 35.57 -38.41 7.73
CA VAL A 733 35.05 -39.56 8.50
C VAL A 733 35.22 -39.43 10.01
N ASN A 734 36.11 -38.54 10.50
CA ASN A 734 36.35 -38.39 11.95
C ASN A 734 35.14 -37.85 12.75
N SER A 735 34.08 -37.42 12.07
CA SER A 735 32.88 -36.80 12.66
C SER A 735 31.59 -37.20 11.95
N ALA A 736 31.54 -38.39 11.34
CA ALA A 736 30.45 -38.80 10.45
C ALA A 736 29.10 -39.06 11.14
N GLY A 737 29.05 -39.17 12.48
CA GLY A 737 27.81 -39.30 13.24
C GLY A 737 26.83 -40.31 12.63
N VAL A 738 25.61 -39.86 12.38
CA VAL A 738 24.52 -40.64 11.74
C VAL A 738 24.83 -41.11 10.31
N LEU A 739 25.73 -40.43 9.58
CA LEU A 739 26.15 -40.83 8.24
C LEU A 739 27.05 -42.07 8.26
N SER A 740 27.50 -42.54 9.43
CA SER A 740 28.18 -43.83 9.56
C SER A 740 27.22 -45.02 9.57
N ASN A 741 25.91 -44.77 9.62
CA ASN A 741 24.88 -45.81 9.62
C ASN A 741 24.64 -46.33 8.19
N GLU A 742 23.70 -47.28 8.09
CA GLU A 742 23.22 -47.77 6.81
C GLU A 742 22.21 -46.80 6.18
N TRP A 743 22.36 -46.53 4.88
CA TRP A 743 21.48 -45.66 4.09
C TRP A 743 21.08 -46.34 2.79
N THR A 744 19.80 -46.22 2.42
CA THR A 744 19.20 -46.82 1.22
C THR A 744 18.81 -45.74 0.23
N HIS A 745 19.13 -45.92 -1.05
CA HIS A 745 18.70 -44.99 -2.09
C HIS A 745 17.18 -45.07 -2.27
N ALA A 746 16.48 -43.93 -2.37
CA ALA A 746 15.02 -43.87 -2.38
C ALA A 746 14.39 -44.57 -3.60
N GLU A 747 15.03 -44.47 -4.78
CA GLU A 747 14.49 -45.00 -6.04
C GLU A 747 15.19 -46.26 -6.58
N LYS A 748 16.31 -46.67 -5.99
CA LYS A 748 17.19 -47.71 -6.52
C LYS A 748 17.50 -48.71 -5.41
N ASP A 749 17.65 -49.97 -5.77
CA ASP A 749 18.00 -51.04 -4.82
C ASP A 749 19.50 -50.98 -4.46
N ILE A 750 19.89 -49.87 -3.82
CA ILE A 750 21.27 -49.56 -3.43
C ILE A 750 21.28 -49.24 -1.95
N VAL A 751 22.21 -49.88 -1.24
CA VAL A 751 22.37 -49.78 0.20
C VAL A 751 23.85 -49.57 0.50
N TYR A 752 24.15 -48.53 1.27
CA TYR A 752 25.48 -48.31 1.83
C TYR A 752 25.47 -48.66 3.30
N SER A 753 26.34 -49.56 3.74
CA SER A 753 26.42 -50.01 5.14
C SER A 753 27.03 -48.94 6.05
N ARG A 754 27.86 -48.07 5.47
CA ARG A 754 28.45 -46.87 6.08
C ARG A 754 28.49 -45.76 5.05
N PHE A 755 27.44 -44.95 4.98
CA PHE A 755 27.29 -43.93 3.93
C PHE A 755 28.51 -42.98 3.83
N ALA A 756 29.02 -42.50 4.97
CA ALA A 756 30.19 -41.62 5.05
C ALA A 756 31.53 -42.28 4.66
N GLY A 757 31.60 -43.62 4.60
CA GLY A 757 32.80 -44.33 4.16
C GLY A 757 32.70 -44.91 2.75
N GLU A 758 31.49 -45.04 2.22
CA GLU A 758 31.22 -45.82 1.01
C GLU A 758 30.77 -44.94 -0.17
N TYR A 759 29.97 -43.91 0.08
CA TYR A 759 29.44 -43.05 -0.98
C TYR A 759 30.55 -42.28 -1.69
N ASP A 760 30.68 -42.51 -2.99
CA ASP A 760 31.71 -41.93 -3.86
C ASP A 760 31.17 -41.08 -5.00
N GLY A 761 29.88 -40.71 -4.94
CA GLY A 761 29.23 -39.93 -6.00
C GLY A 761 28.73 -40.78 -7.18
N SER A 762 28.93 -42.10 -7.17
CA SER A 762 28.52 -42.97 -8.29
C SER A 762 27.00 -42.98 -8.53
N VAL A 763 26.19 -42.78 -7.49
CA VAL A 763 24.72 -42.80 -7.62
C VAL A 763 24.09 -41.60 -6.90
N PRO A 764 23.93 -40.46 -7.59
CA PRO A 764 23.23 -39.30 -7.03
C PRO A 764 21.74 -39.60 -6.82
N GLY A 765 21.14 -38.86 -5.88
CA GLY A 765 19.73 -38.97 -5.54
C GLY A 765 19.48 -38.91 -4.03
N TRP A 766 18.24 -39.14 -3.65
CA TRP A 766 17.81 -39.18 -2.26
C TRP A 766 18.22 -40.50 -1.60
N TYR A 767 18.74 -40.40 -0.38
CA TYR A 767 19.03 -41.53 0.49
C TYR A 767 18.25 -41.39 1.80
N GLU A 768 17.72 -42.50 2.28
CA GLU A 768 17.01 -42.61 3.55
C GLU A 768 17.75 -43.57 4.49
N ARG A 769 17.84 -43.21 5.76
CA ARG A 769 18.53 -44.00 6.78
C ARG A 769 17.77 -45.32 7.05
N LYS A 770 18.47 -46.47 7.04
CA LYS A 770 17.83 -47.79 7.17
C LYS A 770 17.21 -47.99 8.57
N GLY A 771 15.95 -48.41 8.58
CA GLY A 771 15.21 -48.85 9.79
C GLY A 771 13.84 -48.20 9.94
N ILE A 772 13.65 -47.03 9.35
CA ILE A 772 12.39 -46.28 9.40
C ILE A 772 12.22 -45.58 8.04
N SER A 773 11.19 -45.92 7.29
CA SER A 773 10.76 -45.12 6.10
C SER A 773 9.55 -44.22 6.41
N SER A 774 9.07 -44.29 7.64
CA SER A 774 8.08 -43.40 8.23
C SER A 774 8.75 -42.17 8.82
N ALA A 775 8.12 -40.99 8.76
CA ALA A 775 8.61 -39.84 9.53
C ALA A 775 8.43 -40.14 11.03
N LEU A 776 9.51 -40.06 11.83
CA LEU A 776 9.42 -40.08 13.30
C LEU A 776 9.58 -38.67 13.84
N GLU A 777 8.57 -38.22 14.56
CA GLU A 777 8.59 -36.96 15.29
C GLU A 777 8.51 -37.24 16.78
N PHE A 778 9.39 -36.61 17.57
CA PHE A 778 9.33 -36.68 19.02
C PHE A 778 8.99 -35.31 19.58
N ASP A 779 7.90 -35.25 20.34
CA ASP A 779 7.49 -34.08 21.08
C ASP A 779 8.09 -34.16 22.50
N GLU A 780 9.03 -33.27 22.80
CA GLU A 780 9.78 -33.27 24.06
C GLU A 780 8.91 -32.90 25.28
N GLU A 781 7.84 -32.13 25.08
CA GLU A 781 6.96 -31.65 26.15
C GLU A 781 6.01 -32.75 26.59
N THR A 782 5.37 -33.40 25.63
CA THR A 782 4.39 -34.48 25.85
C THR A 782 5.05 -35.86 25.92
N LYS A 783 6.33 -35.98 25.57
CA LYS A 783 7.07 -37.24 25.43
C LYS A 783 6.38 -38.22 24.47
N THR A 784 5.77 -37.68 23.41
CA THR A 784 5.03 -38.43 22.39
C THR A 784 5.91 -38.69 21.18
N VAL A 785 5.91 -39.92 20.68
CA VAL A 785 6.47 -40.26 19.36
C VAL A 785 5.34 -40.42 18.35
N THR A 786 5.33 -39.60 17.31
CA THR A 786 4.41 -39.72 16.17
C THR A 786 5.12 -40.45 15.03
N VAL A 787 4.45 -41.46 14.46
CA VAL A 787 4.95 -42.28 13.37
C VAL A 787 4.10 -42.05 12.12
N GLY A 788 4.62 -41.28 11.17
CA GLY A 788 3.94 -41.00 9.90
C GLY A 788 3.80 -42.22 8.99
N LYS A 789 3.07 -42.05 7.89
CA LYS A 789 2.91 -43.07 6.84
C LYS A 789 4.25 -43.68 6.40
N GLY A 790 4.29 -44.99 6.16
CA GLY A 790 5.52 -45.64 5.68
C GLY A 790 5.63 -47.11 6.08
N THR A 791 6.87 -47.60 6.12
CA THR A 791 7.21 -48.99 6.50
C THR A 791 8.20 -49.00 7.67
N ILE A 792 7.91 -49.82 8.68
CA ILE A 792 8.84 -50.13 9.78
C ILE A 792 9.59 -51.43 9.43
N GLY A 793 10.92 -51.35 9.42
CA GLY A 793 11.79 -52.48 9.12
C GLY A 793 11.95 -53.46 10.29
N SER A 794 12.28 -54.72 10.01
CA SER A 794 12.33 -55.77 11.03
C SER A 794 13.39 -55.59 12.12
N SER A 795 14.44 -54.82 11.85
CA SER A 795 15.47 -54.48 12.83
C SER A 795 15.07 -53.34 13.77
N PHE A 796 14.04 -52.55 13.45
CA PHE A 796 13.68 -51.36 14.23
C PHE A 796 13.07 -51.73 15.60
N LYS A 797 13.51 -51.04 16.64
CA LYS A 797 12.97 -51.11 18.00
C LYS A 797 12.85 -49.69 18.54
N PHE A 798 11.70 -49.34 19.11
CA PHE A 798 11.53 -48.04 19.77
C PHE A 798 12.51 -47.84 20.93
N LYS A 799 13.00 -48.92 21.54
CA LYS A 799 14.03 -48.84 22.57
C LYS A 799 15.34 -48.21 22.08
N GLN A 800 15.74 -48.54 20.86
CA GLN A 800 16.91 -47.93 20.22
C GLN A 800 16.63 -46.46 19.87
N TYR A 801 15.37 -46.09 19.65
CA TYR A 801 14.98 -44.70 19.47
C TYR A 801 15.09 -43.90 20.77
N GLU A 802 14.73 -44.44 21.95
CA GLU A 802 14.99 -43.78 23.25
C GLU A 802 16.49 -43.43 23.44
N GLU A 803 17.40 -44.32 23.00
CA GLU A 803 18.85 -44.08 23.05
C GLU A 803 19.27 -42.90 22.15
N GLN A 804 18.59 -42.72 21.01
CA GLN A 804 18.82 -41.60 20.10
C GLN A 804 18.30 -40.27 20.65
N LEU A 805 17.30 -40.32 21.54
CA LEU A 805 16.74 -39.15 22.24
C LEU A 805 17.55 -38.78 23.50
N ASN A 806 18.86 -39.08 23.53
CA ASN A 806 19.74 -38.88 24.68
C ASN A 806 19.20 -39.51 25.98
N GLY A 807 18.47 -40.63 25.88
CA GLY A 807 17.89 -41.33 27.02
C GLY A 807 16.54 -40.80 27.50
N ALA A 808 15.94 -39.84 26.78
CA ALA A 808 14.56 -39.43 27.05
C ALA A 808 13.61 -40.63 26.90
N LYS A 809 12.65 -40.72 27.84
CA LYS A 809 11.68 -41.81 27.92
C LYS A 809 10.42 -41.46 27.14
N ILE A 810 9.91 -42.44 26.40
CA ILE A 810 8.68 -42.29 25.62
C ILE A 810 7.49 -42.60 26.53
N HIS A 811 6.52 -41.69 26.60
CA HIS A 811 5.28 -41.89 27.35
C HIS A 811 4.11 -42.29 26.44
N LYS A 812 4.11 -41.83 25.18
CA LYS A 812 3.05 -42.11 24.21
C LYS A 812 3.62 -42.39 22.83
N ILE A 813 3.02 -43.35 22.12
CA ILE A 813 3.30 -43.61 20.70
C ILE A 813 2.00 -43.39 19.91
N LYS A 814 2.09 -42.70 18.77
CA LYS A 814 0.92 -42.35 17.94
C LYS A 814 1.16 -42.72 16.48
N PHE A 815 0.21 -43.44 15.88
CA PHE A 815 0.18 -43.79 14.46
C PHE A 815 -1.01 -43.09 13.76
N PRO A 816 -0.86 -41.86 13.26
CA PRO A 816 -1.95 -41.13 12.60
C PRO A 816 -2.31 -41.69 11.21
N ASP A 817 -1.37 -42.35 10.54
CA ASP A 817 -1.52 -42.90 9.18
C ASP A 817 -1.20 -44.40 9.16
N LYS A 818 -1.61 -45.09 8.09
CA LYS A 818 -1.25 -46.49 7.86
C LYS A 818 0.26 -46.71 7.76
N VAL A 819 0.77 -47.66 8.54
CA VAL A 819 2.17 -48.07 8.58
C VAL A 819 2.28 -49.57 8.35
N GLN A 820 3.11 -49.99 7.40
CA GLN A 820 3.36 -51.40 7.12
C GLN A 820 4.49 -51.96 7.98
N LEU A 821 4.25 -53.10 8.64
CA LEU A 821 5.30 -53.84 9.33
C LEU A 821 5.94 -54.88 8.38
N LYS A 822 7.27 -54.94 8.33
CA LYS A 822 7.99 -56.02 7.60
C LYS A 822 7.91 -57.37 8.35
N ASN A 823 8.42 -58.43 7.72
CA ASN A 823 8.20 -59.84 8.09
C ASN A 823 8.49 -60.22 9.56
N SER A 824 9.32 -59.49 10.30
CA SER A 824 9.47 -59.63 11.76
C SER A 824 9.17 -58.30 12.45
N SER A 825 8.39 -58.36 13.53
CA SER A 825 8.10 -57.27 14.47
C SER A 825 8.59 -57.60 15.88
N THR A 826 9.57 -58.52 15.97
CA THR A 826 10.12 -59.03 17.22
C THR A 826 10.56 -57.89 18.12
N GLY A 827 10.00 -57.75 19.32
CA GLY A 827 10.39 -56.72 20.27
C GLY A 827 10.17 -55.26 19.84
N LEU A 828 9.25 -54.97 18.91
CA LEU A 828 9.02 -53.61 18.40
C LEU A 828 8.89 -52.56 19.52
N PHE A 829 8.06 -52.85 20.54
CA PHE A 829 7.80 -52.00 21.70
C PHE A 829 8.49 -52.50 22.98
N ARG A 830 9.48 -53.41 22.86
CA ARG A 830 10.07 -54.08 24.01
C ARG A 830 10.76 -53.10 24.96
N ASP A 831 10.55 -53.31 26.27
CA ASP A 831 11.22 -52.64 27.39
C ASP A 831 11.03 -51.09 27.40
N LEU A 832 9.94 -50.60 26.80
CA LEU A 832 9.47 -49.21 26.96
C LEU A 832 8.64 -49.08 28.24
N THR A 833 9.33 -49.07 29.38
CA THR A 833 8.72 -49.21 30.71
C THR A 833 7.77 -48.07 31.11
N GLU A 834 7.89 -46.90 30.47
CA GLU A 834 7.12 -45.68 30.78
C GLU A 834 6.02 -45.36 29.76
N VAL A 835 5.85 -46.18 28.71
CA VAL A 835 4.77 -46.00 27.73
C VAL A 835 3.42 -46.31 28.38
N GLN A 836 2.58 -45.28 28.45
CA GLN A 836 1.25 -45.31 29.06
C GLN A 836 0.15 -45.55 28.02
N GLU A 837 0.40 -45.16 26.77
CA GLU A 837 -0.59 -45.21 25.69
C GLU A 837 0.08 -45.48 24.33
N ILE A 838 -0.55 -46.33 23.51
CA ILE A 838 -0.24 -46.48 22.09
C ILE A 838 -1.51 -46.20 21.29
N GLU A 839 -1.58 -45.02 20.68
CA GLU A 839 -2.72 -44.54 19.89
C GLU A 839 -2.55 -44.93 18.41
N GLY A 840 -3.61 -45.44 17.77
CA GLY A 840 -3.60 -45.74 16.34
C GLY A 840 -3.08 -47.14 15.98
N LEU A 841 -3.15 -48.13 16.88
CA LEU A 841 -2.73 -49.51 16.57
C LEU A 841 -3.49 -50.11 15.37
N GLU A 842 -4.71 -49.64 15.09
CA GLU A 842 -5.51 -49.96 13.89
C GLU A 842 -4.87 -49.57 12.57
N ASN A 843 -3.89 -48.67 12.59
CA ASN A 843 -3.14 -48.26 11.42
C ASN A 843 -1.90 -49.13 11.16
N LEU A 844 -1.58 -50.10 12.02
CA LEU A 844 -0.48 -51.04 11.79
C LEU A 844 -0.93 -52.21 10.90
N ASP A 845 -0.45 -52.24 9.66
CA ASP A 845 -0.61 -53.40 8.77
C ASP A 845 0.33 -54.53 9.21
N THR A 846 -0.26 -55.51 9.89
CA THR A 846 0.40 -56.71 10.44
C THR A 846 0.31 -57.94 9.52
N SER A 847 -0.37 -57.82 8.36
CA SER A 847 -0.70 -58.96 7.48
C SER A 847 0.52 -59.71 6.95
N LYS A 848 1.69 -59.08 6.89
CA LYS A 848 2.95 -59.69 6.43
C LYS A 848 3.84 -60.22 7.55
N VAL A 849 3.47 -60.02 8.81
CA VAL A 849 4.34 -60.34 9.95
C VAL A 849 4.30 -61.85 10.22
N THR A 850 5.49 -62.43 10.35
CA THR A 850 5.71 -63.87 10.65
C THR A 850 6.25 -64.12 12.06
N ASP A 851 6.82 -63.10 12.71
CA ASP A 851 7.34 -63.15 14.08
C ASP A 851 6.92 -61.89 14.86
N MET A 852 6.16 -62.08 15.94
CA MET A 852 5.72 -61.05 16.90
C MET A 852 6.27 -61.31 18.32
N SER A 853 7.30 -62.15 18.45
CA SER A 853 7.87 -62.48 19.77
C SER A 853 8.35 -61.22 20.48
N LEU A 854 8.10 -61.15 21.80
CA LEU A 854 8.46 -60.01 22.66
C LEU A 854 7.88 -58.64 22.26
N MET A 855 6.96 -58.55 21.29
CA MET A 855 6.55 -57.27 20.67
C MET A 855 6.08 -56.22 21.68
N PHE A 856 5.32 -56.62 22.71
CA PHE A 856 4.84 -55.75 23.80
C PHE A 856 5.51 -56.06 25.14
N SER A 857 6.57 -56.87 25.16
CA SER A 857 7.22 -57.31 26.40
C SER A 857 7.77 -56.13 27.20
N GLY A 858 7.49 -56.08 28.50
CA GLY A 858 8.06 -55.08 29.41
C GLY A 858 7.38 -53.71 29.40
N LEU A 859 6.25 -53.53 28.71
CA LEU A 859 5.42 -52.32 28.80
C LEU A 859 4.74 -52.23 30.18
N SER A 860 5.52 -51.87 31.20
CA SER A 860 5.07 -51.92 32.59
C SER A 860 4.01 -50.85 32.94
N ALA A 861 3.97 -49.72 32.22
CA ALA A 861 3.03 -48.62 32.47
C ALA A 861 1.73 -48.71 31.65
N ILE A 862 1.64 -49.58 30.64
CA ILE A 862 0.45 -49.70 29.78
C ILE A 862 -0.72 -50.30 30.58
N THR A 863 -1.92 -49.74 30.40
CA THR A 863 -3.14 -50.20 31.08
C THR A 863 -4.16 -50.81 30.13
N THR A 864 -4.10 -50.47 28.84
CA THR A 864 -4.98 -50.96 27.78
C THR A 864 -4.19 -51.19 26.50
N LEU A 865 -4.63 -52.14 25.67
CA LEU A 865 -4.10 -52.40 24.33
C LEU A 865 -5.27 -52.81 23.43
N ASP A 866 -5.53 -52.04 22.37
CA ASP A 866 -6.48 -52.42 21.32
C ASP A 866 -5.73 -53.15 20.21
N LEU A 867 -6.03 -54.44 20.05
CA LEU A 867 -5.41 -55.33 19.06
C LEU A 867 -6.44 -55.88 18.07
N SER A 868 -7.64 -55.28 18.01
CA SER A 868 -8.78 -55.78 17.24
C SER A 868 -8.51 -55.96 15.73
N THR A 869 -7.56 -55.20 15.20
CA THR A 869 -7.18 -55.14 13.77
C THR A 869 -5.97 -56.00 13.40
N PHE A 870 -5.32 -56.64 14.38
CA PHE A 870 -4.10 -57.42 14.12
C PHE A 870 -4.42 -58.69 13.31
N ASP A 871 -3.82 -58.81 12.13
CA ASP A 871 -3.84 -60.02 11.32
C ASP A 871 -2.67 -60.92 11.74
N THR A 872 -3.01 -62.01 12.42
CA THR A 872 -2.03 -63.00 12.91
C THR A 872 -1.95 -64.23 12.02
N SER A 873 -2.59 -64.23 10.85
CA SER A 873 -2.71 -65.41 9.98
C SER A 873 -1.38 -65.97 9.47
N ASN A 874 -0.37 -65.12 9.33
CA ASN A 874 0.98 -65.48 8.89
C ASN A 874 1.98 -65.63 10.04
N VAL A 875 1.57 -65.37 11.29
CA VAL A 875 2.47 -65.37 12.44
C VAL A 875 2.77 -66.79 12.89
N THR A 876 4.06 -67.12 12.92
CA THR A 876 4.57 -68.43 13.35
C THR A 876 5.15 -68.40 14.76
N ASN A 877 5.53 -67.23 15.28
CA ASN A 877 6.15 -67.06 16.60
C ASN A 877 5.57 -65.86 17.36
N MET A 878 5.04 -66.10 18.57
CA MET A 878 4.54 -65.08 19.52
C MET A 878 5.12 -65.25 20.94
N ALA A 879 6.28 -65.91 21.07
CA ALA A 879 6.88 -66.17 22.38
C ALA A 879 7.07 -64.87 23.18
N TYR A 880 6.65 -64.87 24.45
CA TYR A 880 6.78 -63.73 25.38
C TYR A 880 6.15 -62.42 24.92
N MET A 881 5.23 -62.45 23.95
CA MET A 881 4.66 -61.23 23.34
C MET A 881 4.06 -60.25 24.38
N PHE A 882 3.41 -60.78 25.42
CA PHE A 882 2.80 -60.01 26.51
C PHE A 882 3.48 -60.28 27.86
N SER A 883 4.80 -60.51 27.88
CA SER A 883 5.57 -60.69 29.13
C SER A 883 5.71 -59.37 29.90
N ASP A 884 5.70 -59.45 31.24
CA ASP A 884 5.99 -58.34 32.14
C ASP A 884 5.05 -57.11 31.99
N LEU A 885 3.81 -57.33 31.56
CA LEU A 885 2.77 -56.29 31.50
C LEU A 885 2.13 -56.11 32.88
N LYS A 886 2.78 -55.32 33.74
CA LYS A 886 2.44 -55.22 35.17
C LYS A 886 1.14 -54.48 35.50
N ASN A 887 0.62 -53.67 34.57
CA ASN A 887 -0.57 -52.83 34.80
C ASN A 887 -1.73 -53.12 33.83
N LEU A 888 -1.55 -53.99 32.84
CA LEU A 888 -2.61 -54.38 31.91
C LEU A 888 -3.65 -55.23 32.64
N ARG A 889 -4.93 -54.82 32.60
CA ARG A 889 -6.03 -55.49 33.32
C ARG A 889 -6.97 -56.27 32.42
N GLU A 890 -7.13 -55.82 31.19
CA GLU A 890 -8.04 -56.38 30.20
C GLU A 890 -7.30 -56.54 28.87
N LEU A 891 -7.56 -57.64 28.17
CA LEU A 891 -6.97 -57.90 26.87
C LEU A 891 -7.91 -58.71 25.98
N ASP A 892 -8.18 -58.21 24.78
CA ASP A 892 -8.88 -58.96 23.73
C ASP A 892 -7.87 -59.58 22.75
N ILE A 893 -7.87 -60.92 22.67
CA ILE A 893 -7.09 -61.69 21.69
C ILE A 893 -7.98 -62.62 20.86
N SER A 894 -9.28 -62.32 20.76
CA SER A 894 -10.26 -63.15 20.05
C SER A 894 -9.98 -63.24 18.54
N SER A 895 -9.21 -62.32 17.96
CA SER A 895 -8.80 -62.36 16.55
C SER A 895 -7.54 -63.21 16.30
N PHE A 896 -6.86 -63.70 17.35
CA PHE A 896 -5.52 -64.30 17.21
C PHE A 896 -5.58 -65.79 16.86
N LYS A 897 -4.81 -66.23 15.87
CA LYS A 897 -4.69 -67.66 15.48
C LYS A 897 -3.55 -68.33 16.24
N LEU A 898 -3.87 -68.96 17.38
CA LEU A 898 -2.87 -69.36 18.39
C LEU A 898 -2.49 -70.85 18.39
N ALA A 899 -3.04 -71.66 17.48
CA ALA A 899 -3.04 -73.13 17.51
C ALA A 899 -1.65 -73.85 17.43
N LYS A 900 -0.52 -73.13 17.46
CA LYS A 900 0.84 -73.71 17.37
C LYS A 900 1.90 -73.08 18.28
N GLN A 901 1.53 -72.17 19.20
CA GLN A 901 2.49 -71.40 20.00
C GLN A 901 2.93 -72.17 21.25
N LYS A 902 4.24 -72.41 21.41
CA LYS A 902 4.79 -73.33 22.44
C LYS A 902 5.33 -72.64 23.71
N ASP A 903 5.41 -71.31 23.77
CA ASP A 903 6.22 -70.60 24.80
C ASP A 903 5.56 -69.35 25.41
N HIS A 904 5.43 -69.33 26.75
CA HIS A 904 5.49 -68.16 27.66
C HIS A 904 4.79 -66.82 27.26
N ILE A 905 3.65 -66.83 26.57
CA ILE A 905 2.99 -65.62 26.06
C ILE A 905 2.73 -64.54 27.15
N PHE A 906 2.33 -64.96 28.37
CA PHE A 906 1.97 -64.08 29.50
C PHE A 906 2.91 -64.20 30.71
N TRP A 907 4.20 -64.43 30.50
CA TRP A 907 5.16 -64.57 31.60
C TRP A 907 5.19 -63.30 32.48
N ASN A 908 5.12 -63.48 33.81
CA ASN A 908 5.12 -62.41 34.82
C ASN A 908 4.04 -61.31 34.67
N THR A 909 3.00 -61.52 33.86
CA THR A 909 1.87 -60.59 33.66
C THR A 909 0.75 -60.83 34.68
N LYS A 910 0.95 -60.41 35.94
CA LYS A 910 0.09 -60.81 37.07
C LYS A 910 -1.22 -60.02 37.21
N SER A 911 -1.33 -58.86 36.54
CA SER A 911 -2.44 -57.90 36.70
C SER A 911 -3.67 -58.20 35.85
N LEU A 912 -3.56 -59.10 34.86
CA LEU A 912 -4.65 -59.41 33.94
C LEU A 912 -5.82 -60.05 34.71
N ASN A 913 -6.99 -59.42 34.61
CA ASN A 913 -8.24 -59.81 35.27
C ASN A 913 -9.35 -60.18 34.28
N LYS A 914 -9.24 -59.75 33.03
CA LYS A 914 -10.27 -60.00 32.01
C LYS A 914 -9.61 -60.31 30.66
N ILE A 915 -10.04 -61.38 29.99
CA ILE A 915 -9.46 -61.81 28.71
C ILE A 915 -10.56 -62.29 27.75
N HIS A 916 -10.46 -61.90 26.47
CA HIS A 916 -11.32 -62.41 25.41
C HIS A 916 -10.53 -63.39 24.56
N VAL A 917 -11.04 -64.62 24.42
CA VAL A 917 -10.38 -65.70 23.69
C VAL A 917 -11.31 -66.33 22.66
N ASN A 918 -10.73 -66.94 21.62
CA ASN A 918 -11.48 -67.61 20.55
C ASN A 918 -11.36 -69.14 20.61
N SER A 919 -12.03 -69.82 19.68
CA SER A 919 -12.04 -71.28 19.61
C SER A 919 -10.74 -71.90 19.11
N GLU A 920 -9.83 -71.13 18.52
CA GLU A 920 -8.50 -71.59 18.11
C GLU A 920 -7.45 -71.47 19.23
N PHE A 921 -7.81 -70.83 20.35
CA PHE A 921 -6.98 -70.73 21.54
C PHE A 921 -7.15 -71.99 22.40
N SER A 922 -6.31 -73.00 22.17
CA SER A 922 -6.26 -74.19 23.03
C SER A 922 -4.88 -74.30 23.69
N LEU A 923 -4.87 -74.41 25.02
CA LEU A 923 -3.67 -74.57 25.83
C LEU A 923 -3.50 -76.03 26.34
N ARG A 924 -4.39 -76.92 25.90
CA ARG A 924 -4.49 -78.31 26.33
C ARG A 924 -3.53 -79.19 25.51
N GLY A 925 -2.38 -79.59 26.07
CA GLY A 925 -1.57 -80.62 25.41
C GLY A 925 -0.14 -80.86 25.86
N GLU A 926 0.72 -79.86 26.07
CA GLU A 926 2.17 -80.12 26.27
C GLU A 926 2.87 -79.01 27.11
N ALA A 927 3.77 -79.43 28.01
CA ALA A 927 4.74 -78.65 28.81
C ALA A 927 4.28 -77.34 29.48
N VAL A 928 3.36 -77.44 30.43
CA VAL A 928 2.81 -76.32 31.22
C VAL A 928 3.72 -75.92 32.40
N ASN A 929 4.94 -75.45 32.14
CA ASN A 929 5.91 -75.09 33.20
C ASN A 929 6.02 -73.57 33.47
N SER A 930 5.13 -72.72 32.95
CA SER A 930 5.38 -71.27 33.01
C SER A 930 4.18 -70.32 32.84
N VAL A 931 3.00 -70.73 33.28
CA VAL A 931 1.72 -70.03 33.01
C VAL A 931 1.22 -69.25 34.23
N GLY A 932 1.85 -68.12 34.54
CA GLY A 932 1.53 -67.27 35.69
C GLY A 932 0.03 -66.97 35.89
N VAL A 933 -0.49 -65.92 35.24
CA VAL A 933 -1.85 -65.38 35.51
C VAL A 933 -3.00 -66.27 35.05
N LEU A 934 -2.79 -67.07 33.99
CA LEU A 934 -3.81 -67.94 33.42
C LEU A 934 -3.93 -69.31 34.12
N SER A 935 -3.11 -69.58 35.15
CA SER A 935 -3.29 -70.75 36.03
C SER A 935 -4.36 -70.53 37.11
N ASN A 936 -4.88 -69.31 37.24
CA ASN A 936 -5.95 -68.99 38.19
C ASN A 936 -7.30 -69.54 37.71
N GLU A 937 -8.32 -69.35 38.53
CA GLU A 937 -9.70 -69.59 38.18
C GLU A 937 -10.25 -68.46 37.30
N TRP A 938 -10.96 -68.81 36.23
CA TRP A 938 -11.57 -67.86 35.30
C TRP A 938 -13.01 -68.26 34.99
N ARG A 939 -13.92 -67.29 35.02
CA ARG A 939 -15.35 -67.44 34.76
C ARG A 939 -15.73 -66.80 33.44
N HIS A 940 -16.47 -67.50 32.59
CA HIS A 940 -17.04 -66.92 31.37
C HIS A 940 -18.04 -65.82 31.74
N VAL A 941 -17.96 -64.65 31.10
CA VAL A 941 -18.75 -63.47 31.49
C VAL A 941 -20.24 -63.67 31.21
N GLU A 942 -20.59 -64.32 30.10
CA GLU A 942 -21.98 -64.49 29.66
C GLU A 942 -22.60 -65.86 30.00
N LYS A 943 -21.79 -66.83 30.44
CA LYS A 943 -22.19 -68.23 30.62
C LYS A 943 -21.77 -68.68 32.01
N ASP A 944 -22.53 -69.57 32.63
CA ASP A 944 -22.18 -70.15 33.93
C ASP A 944 -21.11 -71.25 33.77
N ILE A 945 -19.94 -70.87 33.25
CA ILE A 945 -18.80 -71.73 32.98
C ILE A 945 -17.61 -71.19 33.76
N VAL A 946 -16.97 -72.07 34.55
CA VAL A 946 -15.79 -71.73 35.34
C VAL A 946 -14.70 -72.76 35.06
N TYR A 947 -13.51 -72.27 34.75
CA TYR A 947 -12.31 -73.09 34.65
C TYR A 947 -11.40 -72.82 35.85
N THR A 948 -11.17 -73.85 36.66
CA THR A 948 -10.31 -73.75 37.87
C THR A 948 -8.83 -73.63 37.53
N LYS A 949 -8.45 -74.09 36.33
CA LYS A 949 -7.14 -73.91 35.72
C LYS A 949 -7.32 -73.59 34.25
N PHE A 950 -7.62 -72.33 33.93
CA PHE A 950 -7.96 -71.89 32.58
C PHE A 950 -6.98 -72.40 31.50
N VAL A 951 -5.67 -72.37 31.77
CA VAL A 951 -4.64 -72.93 30.87
C VAL A 951 -4.77 -74.42 30.59
N ARG A 952 -5.22 -75.22 31.55
CA ARG A 952 -5.25 -76.69 31.39
C ARG A 952 -6.59 -77.19 30.90
N GLU A 953 -7.63 -76.39 31.08
CA GLU A 953 -9.02 -76.81 30.89
C GLU A 953 -9.66 -76.17 29.66
N TYR A 954 -9.24 -74.96 29.27
CA TYR A 954 -9.75 -74.29 28.08
C TYR A 954 -9.24 -74.99 26.81
N ASP A 955 -10.16 -75.59 26.06
CA ASP A 955 -9.90 -76.32 24.83
C ASP A 955 -10.47 -75.64 23.58
N GLY A 956 -10.91 -74.39 23.70
CA GLY A 956 -11.51 -73.61 22.62
C GLY A 956 -13.00 -73.90 22.37
N SER A 957 -13.64 -74.78 23.16
CA SER A 957 -15.07 -75.09 23.00
C SER A 957 -16.00 -73.89 23.27
N GLU A 958 -15.57 -72.95 24.11
CA GLU A 958 -16.40 -71.86 24.61
C GLU A 958 -15.71 -70.50 24.39
N PRO A 959 -15.66 -69.96 23.16
CA PRO A 959 -15.09 -68.64 22.91
C PRO A 959 -15.90 -67.54 23.59
N GLY A 960 -15.22 -66.49 24.03
CA GLY A 960 -15.84 -65.36 24.71
C GLY A 960 -14.97 -64.73 25.78
N TRP A 961 -15.56 -63.79 26.51
CA TRP A 961 -14.90 -63.09 27.61
C TRP A 961 -14.85 -63.95 28.87
N TYR A 962 -13.71 -63.91 29.54
CA TYR A 962 -13.48 -64.53 30.84
C TYR A 962 -12.96 -63.50 31.84
N GLU A 963 -13.48 -63.54 33.06
CA GLU A 963 -13.01 -62.75 34.20
C GLU A 963 -12.35 -63.66 35.24
N ARG A 964 -11.18 -63.24 35.71
CA ARG A 964 -10.42 -63.93 36.74
C ARG A 964 -11.15 -63.85 38.06
N VAL A 965 -11.36 -64.99 38.69
CA VAL A 965 -11.87 -65.06 40.05
C VAL A 965 -10.70 -64.78 41.00
N LEU A 966 -10.76 -63.64 41.69
CA LEU A 966 -9.71 -63.13 42.58
C LEU A 966 -9.79 -63.73 43.98
#